data_AF-A0A9E6BA32-F1
#
_entry.id   AF-A0A9E6BA32-F1
#
_cell.length_a   1.000
_cell.length_b   1.000
_cell.length_c   1.000
_cell.angle_alpha   90.00
_cell.angle_beta   90.00
_cell.angle_gamma   90.00
#
_symmetry.space_group_name_H-M   'P 1'
#
loop_
_entity.id
_entity.type
_entity.pdbx_description
1 polymer ?
#
loop_
_entity_poly.entity_id
_entity_poly.type
_entity_poly.pdbx_seq_one_letter_code
_entity_poly.pdbx_strand_id
1 'polypeptide(L)'
;MKLKLDKALSLVAVGVIGVLQGANAAPIYEIKNLDQIYDQKDGADLIGTLQATRSGYGMAINANGESLGIAKGKKKLNVPDDEDDDGVIDIEDGIPLEEKITFSINKPILANNFTFTADENDPTSTPWLPTFDSVNGTTDPSLTDAEVPATINSVDVYFFGINDSGLKVGSMTAKEQTEPYTGSKDDQDFWYYREFEERGFIKDADGNETQLIPPLTIYTKDDTTVNIGGFSVASKVNASGLVVGYAGSALSNAAEDDIDDCIASDSVPVNICVQNLQFPDVNNNNRVYINYQVRGYVWQVNAEGAVTAEYELPLGLTPSSDSYVYSAQALGVNSQGAIVGRSHVYRRGDKDKLAYDAAYWIKNEASGEYDYHWIDMIDDRYQSIAYDINDNGILVGSYKQYLQGYPRDKFFYFDTNGTEGIVTPYDFSSSTGISDLSSKPKDINNKGQVVGYIETTHDKEKPRPKAGFLFDKETDEFRNLNQLLTCESKGFEKVDDNWVRKAVEVADGSGKTLFYNEDLVVVEANGINEAGTIVGTVSVRKPVYKFDLAGNLVLGDNGLPIFEVDGNGAPLTSYLPRSVVLQTNGAEATDEWLAANNCADTNEEPDDYVRKGAASFAWLFALPLLWFRRRDSKK
;
A
#
# COMPACT_ATOMS: atom_id res chain seq x y z
N MET A 1 -20.63 -48.25 32.80
CA MET A 1 -20.41 -47.15 31.85
C MET A 1 -20.65 -45.85 32.59
N LYS A 2 -19.57 -45.17 33.00
CA LYS A 2 -19.58 -43.93 33.78
C LYS A 2 -19.17 -42.81 32.82
N LEU A 3 -20.09 -41.92 32.48
CA LEU A 3 -19.76 -40.62 31.91
C LEU A 3 -19.63 -39.65 33.09
N LYS A 4 -18.40 -39.19 33.33
CA LYS A 4 -18.13 -38.11 34.29
C LYS A 4 -18.18 -36.79 33.52
N LEU A 5 -19.09 -35.92 33.95
CA LEU A 5 -18.95 -34.47 33.84
C LEU A 5 -17.64 -34.05 34.49
N ASP A 6 -16.86 -33.21 33.83
CA ASP A 6 -16.10 -32.14 34.50
C ASP A 6 -15.86 -30.97 33.52
N LYS A 7 -16.53 -29.86 33.84
CA LYS A 7 -16.13 -28.45 33.74
C LYS A 7 -15.11 -28.04 32.64
N ALA A 8 -15.62 -27.34 31.64
CA ALA A 8 -14.96 -26.17 31.07
C ALA A 8 -16.01 -25.06 30.96
N LEU A 9 -16.07 -24.21 32.00
CA LEU A 9 -16.79 -22.95 31.95
C LEU A 9 -16.03 -22.02 30.99
N SER A 10 -16.78 -21.47 30.03
CA SER A 10 -16.82 -20.05 29.68
C SER A 10 -15.78 -19.20 30.41
N LEU A 11 -14.70 -18.86 29.71
CA LEU A 11 -13.83 -17.72 29.99
C LEU A 11 -13.69 -16.93 28.69
N VAL A 12 -14.82 -16.43 28.19
CA VAL A 12 -14.83 -15.16 27.47
C VAL A 12 -14.49 -14.13 28.54
N ALA A 13 -13.25 -13.68 28.56
CA ALA A 13 -12.86 -12.54 29.37
C ALA A 13 -13.55 -11.31 28.78
N VAL A 14 -14.79 -11.07 29.20
CA VAL A 14 -15.47 -9.78 29.07
C VAL A 14 -14.71 -8.82 29.98
N GLY A 15 -13.67 -8.20 29.43
CA GLY A 15 -13.07 -7.00 30.00
C GLY A 15 -14.08 -5.87 29.86
N VAL A 16 -14.88 -5.66 30.90
CA VAL A 16 -15.70 -4.45 31.04
C VAL A 16 -14.72 -3.29 31.19
N ILE A 17 -14.50 -2.53 30.11
CA ILE A 17 -13.81 -1.25 30.17
C ILE A 17 -14.77 -0.30 30.89
N GLY A 18 -14.47 -0.04 32.17
CA GLY A 18 -15.07 1.07 32.88
C GLY A 18 -14.60 2.37 32.24
N VAL A 19 -15.56 3.13 31.70
CA VAL A 19 -15.35 4.52 31.27
C VAL A 19 -14.97 5.33 32.51
N LEU A 20 -13.67 5.48 32.75
CA LEU A 20 -13.13 6.49 33.64
C LEU A 20 -12.62 7.64 32.78
N GLN A 21 -13.28 8.78 32.91
CA GLN A 21 -12.82 10.06 32.40
C GLN A 21 -11.55 10.47 33.16
N GLY A 22 -10.40 10.07 32.62
CA GLY A 22 -9.08 10.63 32.87
C GLY A 22 -8.41 10.79 31.51
N ALA A 23 -7.50 11.75 31.37
CA ALA A 23 -6.63 11.81 30.20
C ALA A 23 -5.81 10.51 30.17
N ASN A 24 -6.27 9.51 29.40
CA ASN A 24 -5.59 8.24 29.28
C ASN A 24 -4.37 8.44 28.38
N ALA A 25 -3.20 8.04 28.85
CA ALA A 25 -2.00 8.11 28.04
C ALA A 25 -2.11 7.12 26.86
N ALA A 26 -1.44 7.43 25.74
CA ALA A 26 -1.51 6.62 24.53
C ALA A 26 -1.12 5.15 24.80
N PRO A 27 -1.72 4.16 24.13
CA PRO A 27 -1.41 2.76 24.38
C PRO A 27 0.02 2.41 23.93
N ILE A 28 0.65 1.48 24.64
CA ILE A 28 1.93 0.87 24.24
C ILE A 28 1.63 -0.26 23.24
N TYR A 29 2.43 -0.32 22.17
CA TYR A 29 2.29 -1.28 21.08
C TYR A 29 3.47 -2.25 20.99
N GLU A 30 3.15 -3.47 20.54
CA GLU A 30 4.11 -4.51 20.18
C GLU A 30 3.85 -4.99 18.75
N ILE A 31 4.91 -5.18 17.95
CA ILE A 31 4.83 -5.86 16.66
C ILE A 31 4.68 -7.36 16.93
N LYS A 32 3.55 -7.95 16.53
CA LYS A 32 3.23 -9.35 16.84
C LYS A 32 3.84 -10.37 15.91
N ASN A 33 4.22 -9.94 14.70
CA ASN A 33 4.88 -10.78 13.71
C ASN A 33 6.38 -10.48 13.57
N LEU A 34 7.01 -9.94 14.61
CA LEU A 34 8.41 -9.52 14.60
C LEU A 34 9.38 -10.67 14.36
N ASP A 35 9.25 -11.74 15.16
CA ASP A 35 10.17 -12.89 15.12
C ASP A 35 10.12 -13.61 13.77
N GLN A 36 8.95 -13.57 13.12
CA GLN A 36 8.71 -14.13 11.81
C GLN A 36 9.51 -13.35 10.77
N ILE A 37 9.50 -12.01 10.80
CA ILE A 37 10.16 -11.15 9.79
C ILE A 37 11.62 -11.53 9.56
N TYR A 38 12.36 -11.79 10.64
CA TYR A 38 13.80 -12.09 10.58
C TYR A 38 14.12 -13.59 10.56
N ASP A 39 13.12 -14.48 10.55
CA ASP A 39 13.33 -15.93 10.44
C ASP A 39 14.04 -16.26 9.11
N GLN A 40 15.19 -16.93 9.22
CA GLN A 40 16.09 -17.27 8.10
C GLN A 40 15.86 -18.69 7.56
N LYS A 41 14.77 -19.38 7.93
CA LYS A 41 14.49 -20.76 7.49
C LYS A 41 14.50 -20.94 5.97
N ASP A 42 14.12 -19.92 5.22
CA ASP A 42 14.10 -19.91 3.75
C ASP A 42 15.28 -19.14 3.14
N GLY A 43 16.37 -18.98 3.91
CA GLY A 43 17.57 -18.24 3.50
C GLY A 43 17.56 -16.79 3.98
N ALA A 44 18.34 -15.93 3.32
CA ALA A 44 18.50 -14.53 3.69
C ALA A 44 17.28 -13.63 3.41
N ASP A 45 16.15 -14.22 3.05
CA ASP A 45 14.92 -13.50 2.73
C ASP A 45 14.08 -13.27 3.98
N LEU A 46 13.70 -12.01 4.20
CA LEU A 46 12.84 -11.63 5.32
C LEU A 46 11.39 -12.04 5.05
N ILE A 47 10.73 -12.65 6.04
CA ILE A 47 9.29 -12.97 6.06
C ILE A 47 8.50 -11.68 6.36
N GLY A 48 7.16 -11.74 6.33
CA GLY A 48 6.26 -10.56 6.41
C GLY A 48 5.69 -10.15 5.05
N THR A 49 5.89 -11.01 4.05
CA THR A 49 5.24 -11.01 2.74
C THR A 49 5.17 -12.46 2.23
N LEU A 50 4.56 -12.70 1.07
CA LEU A 50 4.52 -14.01 0.44
C LEU A 50 5.91 -14.47 -0.04
N GLN A 51 6.16 -15.78 -0.02
CA GLN A 51 7.36 -16.33 -0.63
C GLN A 51 7.46 -15.95 -2.12
N ALA A 52 8.69 -15.84 -2.64
CA ALA A 52 8.99 -15.35 -3.99
C ALA A 52 8.51 -13.90 -4.31
N THR A 53 8.08 -13.13 -3.30
CA THR A 53 7.79 -11.69 -3.43
C THR A 53 8.84 -10.83 -2.71
N ARG A 54 8.98 -9.55 -3.09
CA ARG A 54 9.98 -8.61 -2.57
C ARG A 54 9.46 -7.84 -1.36
N SER A 55 8.25 -7.33 -1.46
CA SER A 55 7.65 -6.38 -0.51
C SER A 55 6.27 -6.85 -0.10
N GLY A 56 5.84 -6.50 1.11
CA GLY A 56 4.49 -6.76 1.60
C GLY A 56 3.92 -5.52 2.29
N TYR A 57 2.62 -5.29 2.10
CA TYR A 57 1.90 -4.13 2.63
C TYR A 57 0.62 -4.63 3.29
N GLY A 58 0.45 -4.29 4.58
CA GLY A 58 -0.79 -4.58 5.29
C GLY A 58 -1.84 -3.51 4.98
N MET A 59 -3.08 -3.91 4.69
CA MET A 59 -4.10 -3.01 4.14
C MET A 59 -5.29 -2.80 5.09
N ALA A 60 -5.87 -3.87 5.63
CA ALA A 60 -7.06 -3.81 6.48
C ALA A 60 -7.10 -4.97 7.48
N ILE A 61 -7.85 -4.80 8.56
CA ILE A 61 -8.03 -5.78 9.63
C ILE A 61 -9.47 -5.73 10.15
N ASN A 62 -10.06 -6.90 10.42
CA ASN A 62 -11.41 -6.98 11.00
C ASN A 62 -11.38 -7.20 12.53
N ALA A 63 -12.56 -7.29 13.15
CA ALA A 63 -12.69 -7.50 14.59
C ALA A 63 -12.31 -8.94 15.04
N ASN A 64 -12.24 -9.90 14.10
CA ASN A 64 -11.90 -11.29 14.38
C ASN A 64 -10.39 -11.57 14.37
N GLY A 65 -9.57 -10.56 14.10
CA GLY A 65 -8.12 -10.72 13.98
C GLY A 65 -7.68 -11.36 12.65
N GLU A 66 -8.47 -11.19 11.59
CA GLU A 66 -8.05 -11.48 10.21
C GLU A 66 -7.63 -10.17 9.55
N SER A 67 -6.42 -10.19 9.00
CA SER A 67 -5.86 -9.08 8.23
C SER A 67 -5.64 -9.48 6.78
N LEU A 68 -5.70 -8.50 5.89
CA LEU A 68 -5.37 -8.68 4.48
C LEU A 68 -4.29 -7.71 4.01
N GLY A 69 -3.62 -8.10 2.93
CA GLY A 69 -2.54 -7.31 2.37
C GLY A 69 -2.19 -7.68 0.95
N ILE A 70 -1.21 -6.94 0.44
CA ILE A 70 -0.71 -7.07 -0.93
C ILE A 70 0.79 -7.36 -0.87
N ALA A 71 1.23 -8.33 -1.65
CA ALA A 71 2.63 -8.67 -1.86
C ALA A 71 3.04 -8.29 -3.28
N LYS A 72 4.19 -7.61 -3.42
CA LYS A 72 4.77 -7.24 -4.72
C LYS A 72 5.90 -8.19 -5.11
N GLY A 73 5.86 -8.76 -6.30
CA GLY A 73 6.84 -9.74 -6.82
C GLY A 73 8.31 -9.30 -6.83
N LYS A 74 9.23 -10.27 -6.93
CA LYS A 74 10.69 -10.06 -7.06
C LYS A 74 11.05 -9.76 -8.53
N LYS A 75 10.98 -8.48 -8.93
CA LYS A 75 11.03 -7.97 -10.33
C LYS A 75 9.71 -8.29 -11.06
N LYS A 76 9.02 -7.37 -11.73
CA LYS A 76 9.29 -6.03 -12.25
C LYS A 76 8.14 -5.13 -11.79
N LEU A 77 8.35 -3.89 -11.37
CA LEU A 77 7.32 -2.85 -11.44
C LEU A 77 7.97 -1.47 -11.53
N ASN A 78 7.48 -0.67 -12.46
CA ASN A 78 7.54 0.78 -12.33
C ASN A 78 6.39 1.22 -11.44
N VAL A 79 6.65 2.33 -10.80
CA VAL A 79 5.69 3.14 -10.12
C VAL A 79 5.51 4.42 -10.97
N PRO A 80 4.32 5.04 -11.06
CA PRO A 80 4.15 6.27 -11.82
C PRO A 80 5.11 7.37 -11.32
N ASP A 81 5.87 7.99 -12.23
CA ASP A 81 6.53 9.28 -11.99
C ASP A 81 5.50 10.42 -12.11
N ASP A 82 4.35 10.28 -11.47
CA ASP A 82 3.43 11.38 -11.25
C ASP A 82 3.53 11.76 -9.77
N GLU A 83 4.05 12.96 -9.51
CA GLU A 83 4.09 13.59 -8.17
C GLU A 83 2.69 13.85 -7.58
N ASP A 84 1.62 13.28 -8.14
CA ASP A 84 0.22 13.55 -7.77
C ASP A 84 -0.70 12.31 -7.75
N ASP A 85 -0.19 11.07 -7.87
CA ASP A 85 -1.06 9.88 -7.73
C ASP A 85 -1.30 9.50 -6.26
N ASP A 86 -2.48 9.85 -5.75
CA ASP A 86 -2.98 9.57 -4.39
C ASP A 86 -3.42 8.10 -4.18
N GLY A 87 -2.81 7.14 -4.87
CA GLY A 87 -3.02 5.71 -4.61
C GLY A 87 -2.61 5.31 -3.17
N VAL A 88 -3.21 4.26 -2.61
CA VAL A 88 -2.98 3.81 -1.21
C VAL A 88 -1.53 3.37 -0.95
N ILE A 89 -0.70 3.18 -1.98
CA ILE A 89 0.68 2.68 -1.89
C ILE A 89 1.65 3.73 -2.45
N ASP A 90 2.45 4.33 -1.56
CA ASP A 90 3.53 5.27 -1.94
C ASP A 90 4.71 4.55 -2.63
N ILE A 91 5.52 5.34 -3.31
CA ILE A 91 6.18 5.11 -4.58
C ILE A 91 7.72 5.28 -4.50
N GLU A 92 8.26 5.74 -3.38
CA GLU A 92 9.71 5.98 -3.20
C GLU A 92 10.55 4.68 -3.00
N ASP A 93 10.56 3.77 -3.98
CA ASP A 93 11.22 2.44 -3.91
C ASP A 93 12.64 2.37 -4.55
N GLY A 94 13.20 3.48 -5.06
CA GLY A 94 14.60 3.54 -5.51
C GLY A 94 14.99 2.54 -6.62
N ILE A 95 14.23 2.48 -7.71
CA ILE A 95 14.37 1.47 -8.79
C ILE A 95 15.20 2.00 -9.99
N PRO A 96 16.20 1.26 -10.51
CA PRO A 96 16.92 1.60 -11.75
C PRO A 96 16.06 1.46 -13.03
N LEU A 97 16.37 2.25 -14.07
CA LEU A 97 15.59 2.37 -15.32
C LEU A 97 15.41 1.07 -16.15
N GLU A 98 16.18 0.02 -15.86
CA GLU A 98 16.29 -1.22 -16.65
C GLU A 98 15.27 -2.30 -16.21
N GLU A 99 14.48 -2.05 -15.16
CA GLU A 99 13.59 -3.04 -14.51
C GLU A 99 12.07 -2.79 -14.70
N LYS A 100 11.66 -2.17 -15.82
CA LYS A 100 10.26 -1.76 -16.09
C LYS A 100 9.37 -2.92 -16.60
N ILE A 101 8.13 -3.06 -16.09
CA ILE A 101 7.06 -3.76 -16.85
C ILE A 101 6.63 -2.81 -17.95
N THR A 102 6.74 -3.26 -19.20
CA THR A 102 6.14 -2.57 -20.34
C THR A 102 5.00 -3.44 -20.82
N PHE A 103 3.78 -2.96 -20.63
CA PHE A 103 2.61 -3.57 -21.25
C PHE A 103 2.70 -3.38 -22.76
N SER A 104 2.43 -4.46 -23.49
CA SER A 104 2.42 -4.43 -24.93
C SER A 104 1.55 -5.56 -25.42
N ILE A 105 0.71 -5.26 -26.41
CA ILE A 105 -0.04 -6.29 -27.14
C ILE A 105 0.86 -7.31 -27.85
N ASN A 106 2.18 -7.09 -27.90
CA ASN A 106 3.14 -8.00 -28.53
C ASN A 106 3.88 -8.91 -27.54
N LYS A 107 3.65 -8.78 -26.23
CA LYS A 107 4.34 -9.59 -25.21
C LYS A 107 3.32 -10.15 -24.20
N PRO A 108 3.58 -11.32 -23.62
CA PRO A 108 2.77 -11.81 -22.50
C PRO A 108 2.65 -10.78 -21.39
N ILE A 109 1.46 -10.68 -20.81
CA ILE A 109 1.10 -9.86 -19.67
C ILE A 109 1.65 -10.54 -18.42
N LEU A 110 2.37 -9.78 -17.60
CA LEU A 110 2.98 -10.25 -16.37
C LEU A 110 2.34 -9.52 -15.20
N ALA A 111 1.85 -10.28 -14.22
CA ALA A 111 1.39 -9.74 -12.95
C ALA A 111 2.55 -9.55 -11.99
N ASN A 112 2.39 -8.62 -11.05
CA ASN A 112 3.33 -8.39 -9.97
C ASN A 112 2.67 -8.11 -8.62
N ASN A 113 1.35 -8.09 -8.54
CA ASN A 113 0.61 -7.83 -7.31
C ASN A 113 -0.21 -9.06 -6.92
N PHE A 114 0.03 -9.56 -5.72
CA PHE A 114 -0.56 -10.77 -5.17
C PHE A 114 -1.24 -10.45 -3.85
N THR A 115 -2.35 -11.12 -3.58
CA THR A 115 -3.12 -10.96 -2.35
C THR A 115 -2.75 -12.01 -1.31
N PHE A 116 -2.76 -11.60 -0.04
CA PHE A 116 -2.58 -12.51 1.08
C PHE A 116 -3.52 -12.15 2.23
N THR A 117 -3.72 -13.15 3.10
CA THR A 117 -4.39 -13.02 4.40
C THR A 117 -3.41 -13.38 5.51
N ALA A 118 -3.64 -12.88 6.71
CA ALA A 118 -2.84 -13.23 7.89
C ALA A 118 -3.73 -13.16 9.13
N ASP A 119 -3.76 -14.26 9.89
CA ASP A 119 -4.71 -14.46 10.98
C ASP A 119 -4.03 -14.53 12.35
N GLU A 120 -4.64 -13.91 13.35
CA GLU A 120 -4.20 -14.04 14.75
C GLU A 120 -4.26 -15.49 15.23
N ASN A 121 -5.31 -16.20 14.84
CA ASN A 121 -5.63 -17.55 15.30
C ASN A 121 -5.30 -18.61 14.25
N ASP A 122 -4.23 -18.41 13.47
CA ASP A 122 -3.83 -19.29 12.38
C ASP A 122 -3.76 -20.78 12.84
N PRO A 123 -4.54 -21.69 12.22
CA PRO A 123 -4.55 -23.11 12.58
C PRO A 123 -3.21 -23.82 12.35
N THR A 124 -2.30 -23.24 11.55
CA THR A 124 -0.95 -23.74 11.26
C THR A 124 0.07 -23.37 12.35
N SER A 125 -0.35 -22.65 13.39
CA SER A 125 0.38 -22.25 14.61
C SER A 125 1.32 -21.04 14.54
N THR A 126 1.40 -20.35 13.40
CA THR A 126 2.20 -19.10 13.29
C THR A 126 1.28 -17.90 13.09
N PRO A 127 0.83 -17.24 14.17
CA PRO A 127 -0.01 -16.05 14.07
C PRO A 127 0.57 -15.01 13.12
N TRP A 128 -0.30 -14.40 12.32
CA TRP A 128 0.02 -13.29 11.43
C TRP A 128 1.01 -13.60 10.31
N LEU A 129 1.26 -14.89 10.01
CA LEU A 129 2.05 -15.27 8.85
C LEU A 129 1.23 -15.06 7.56
N PRO A 130 1.74 -14.29 6.57
CA PRO A 130 1.05 -14.13 5.30
C PRO A 130 0.83 -15.46 4.57
N THR A 131 -0.43 -15.74 4.26
CA THR A 131 -0.88 -16.89 3.47
C THR A 131 -1.47 -16.41 2.15
N PHE A 132 -1.00 -16.96 1.04
CA PHE A 132 -1.47 -16.58 -0.30
C PHE A 132 -2.99 -16.81 -0.40
N ASP A 133 -3.70 -15.79 -0.86
CA ASP A 133 -5.14 -15.85 -1.09
C ASP A 133 -5.41 -15.66 -2.59
N SER A 134 -5.78 -16.76 -3.26
CA SER A 134 -6.02 -16.77 -4.70
C SER A 134 -7.26 -15.94 -5.03
N VAL A 135 -7.14 -15.08 -6.04
CA VAL A 135 -8.25 -14.31 -6.60
C VAL A 135 -8.17 -14.38 -8.12
N ASN A 136 -9.30 -14.58 -8.78
CA ASN A 136 -9.40 -14.70 -10.24
C ASN A 136 -8.44 -15.76 -10.80
N GLY A 137 -8.25 -16.84 -10.04
CA GLY A 137 -7.40 -17.97 -10.42
C GLY A 137 -5.90 -17.68 -10.44
N THR A 138 -5.42 -16.65 -9.74
CA THR A 138 -3.98 -16.48 -9.50
C THR A 138 -3.41 -17.69 -8.75
N THR A 139 -2.16 -18.06 -9.05
CA THR A 139 -1.43 -19.10 -8.34
C THR A 139 -0.41 -18.50 -7.38
N ASP A 140 -0.05 -19.26 -6.35
CA ASP A 140 0.94 -18.82 -5.36
C ASP A 140 2.25 -18.41 -6.07
N PRO A 141 2.78 -17.20 -5.82
CA PRO A 141 3.97 -16.70 -6.50
C PRO A 141 5.19 -17.62 -6.32
N SER A 142 5.26 -18.40 -5.23
CA SER A 142 6.34 -19.37 -5.00
C SER A 142 6.34 -20.54 -5.99
N LEU A 143 5.25 -20.75 -6.72
CA LEU A 143 5.10 -21.79 -7.74
C LEU A 143 5.48 -21.32 -9.15
N THR A 144 5.91 -20.06 -9.29
CA THR A 144 6.30 -19.48 -10.59
C THR A 144 7.61 -20.10 -11.11
N ASP A 145 7.62 -20.53 -12.37
CA ASP A 145 8.79 -21.03 -13.09
C ASP A 145 8.96 -20.25 -14.41
N ALA A 146 10.07 -19.53 -14.54
CA ALA A 146 10.37 -18.72 -15.73
C ALA A 146 10.53 -19.55 -17.02
N GLU A 147 10.88 -20.84 -16.90
CA GLU A 147 10.99 -21.77 -18.03
C GLU A 147 9.64 -22.40 -18.42
N VAL A 148 8.60 -22.21 -17.59
CA VAL A 148 7.24 -22.72 -17.82
C VAL A 148 6.25 -21.55 -17.80
N PRO A 149 6.05 -20.85 -18.93
CA PRO A 149 5.25 -19.62 -18.99
C PRO A 149 3.83 -19.74 -18.41
N ALA A 150 3.22 -20.92 -18.48
CA ALA A 150 1.89 -21.18 -17.93
C ALA A 150 1.80 -21.09 -16.38
N THR A 151 2.94 -21.06 -15.69
CA THR A 151 3.02 -20.87 -14.22
C THR A 151 3.16 -19.40 -13.82
N ILE A 152 3.38 -18.50 -14.79
CA ILE A 152 3.55 -17.07 -14.56
C ILE A 152 2.17 -16.41 -14.53
N ASN A 153 1.84 -15.76 -13.42
CA ASN A 153 0.58 -15.04 -13.29
C ASN A 153 0.52 -13.85 -14.26
N SER A 154 -0.64 -13.65 -14.88
CA SER A 154 -0.97 -12.49 -15.74
C SER A 154 -2.05 -11.58 -15.14
N VAL A 155 -2.56 -11.94 -13.95
CA VAL A 155 -3.58 -11.22 -13.20
C VAL A 155 -2.97 -10.49 -12.01
N ASP A 156 -3.12 -9.16 -11.96
CA ASP A 156 -2.82 -8.37 -10.77
C ASP A 156 -4.07 -8.30 -9.89
N VAL A 157 -3.86 -8.41 -8.58
CA VAL A 157 -4.94 -8.34 -7.59
C VAL A 157 -4.52 -7.46 -6.42
N TYR A 158 -5.46 -6.65 -5.96
CA TYR A 158 -5.33 -5.78 -4.80
C TYR A 158 -6.46 -6.02 -3.81
N PHE A 159 -6.14 -6.17 -2.53
CA PHE A 159 -7.12 -6.11 -1.46
C PHE A 159 -7.15 -4.72 -0.82
N PHE A 160 -8.35 -4.24 -0.49
CA PHE A 160 -8.54 -2.93 0.14
C PHE A 160 -9.30 -3.00 1.47
N GLY A 161 -10.28 -3.91 1.61
CA GLY A 161 -11.12 -3.95 2.81
C GLY A 161 -11.67 -5.33 3.13
N ILE A 162 -11.98 -5.54 4.41
CA ILE A 162 -12.60 -6.74 4.96
C ILE A 162 -13.59 -6.37 6.06
N ASN A 163 -14.71 -7.10 6.16
CA ASN A 163 -15.63 -6.98 7.29
C ASN A 163 -15.58 -8.21 8.22
N ASP A 164 -16.31 -8.14 9.33
CA ASP A 164 -16.34 -9.21 10.35
C ASP A 164 -17.04 -10.50 9.90
N SER A 165 -17.73 -10.47 8.75
CA SER A 165 -18.30 -11.69 8.14
C SER A 165 -17.32 -12.41 7.20
N GLY A 166 -16.11 -11.89 7.03
CA GLY A 166 -15.10 -12.43 6.11
C GLY A 166 -15.27 -11.99 4.66
N LEU A 167 -16.13 -10.99 4.39
CA LEU A 167 -16.32 -10.43 3.06
C LEU A 167 -15.14 -9.51 2.73
N LYS A 168 -14.37 -9.88 1.71
CA LYS A 168 -13.17 -9.15 1.24
C LYS A 168 -13.51 -8.39 -0.04
N VAL A 169 -12.94 -7.20 -0.17
CA VAL A 169 -13.13 -6.35 -1.36
C VAL A 169 -11.82 -5.81 -1.87
N GLY A 170 -11.78 -5.59 -3.18
CA GLY A 170 -10.56 -5.22 -3.88
C GLY A 170 -10.79 -4.86 -5.34
N SER A 171 -9.70 -4.82 -6.09
CA SER A 171 -9.72 -4.75 -7.55
C SER A 171 -8.75 -5.76 -8.16
N MET A 172 -9.01 -6.11 -9.41
CA MET A 172 -8.22 -7.07 -10.16
C MET A 172 -8.25 -6.79 -11.65
N THR A 173 -7.27 -7.35 -12.36
CA THR A 173 -7.25 -7.37 -13.82
C THR A 173 -7.89 -8.65 -14.35
N ALA A 174 -8.23 -8.68 -15.65
CA ALA A 174 -8.68 -9.93 -16.30
C ALA A 174 -7.51 -10.86 -16.63
N LYS A 175 -7.82 -12.15 -16.80
CA LYS A 175 -6.87 -13.14 -17.32
C LYS A 175 -6.42 -12.78 -18.73
N GLU A 176 -5.15 -13.04 -19.02
CA GLU A 176 -4.61 -12.94 -20.37
C GLU A 176 -5.40 -13.81 -21.36
N GLN A 177 -5.62 -13.25 -22.54
CA GLN A 177 -6.15 -13.89 -23.73
C GLN A 177 -5.19 -13.66 -24.90
N THR A 178 -5.26 -14.54 -25.88
CA THR A 178 -4.44 -14.45 -27.09
C THR A 178 -5.28 -14.44 -28.35
N GLU A 179 -4.83 -13.67 -29.34
CA GLU A 179 -5.40 -13.62 -30.69
C GLU A 179 -4.28 -13.93 -31.70
N PRO A 180 -4.50 -14.76 -32.74
CA PRO A 180 -3.45 -15.06 -33.71
C PRO A 180 -2.89 -13.81 -34.37
N TYR A 181 -1.56 -13.69 -34.40
CA TYR A 181 -0.90 -12.53 -34.99
C TYR A 181 -0.95 -12.59 -36.53
N THR A 182 -1.45 -11.51 -37.16
CA THR A 182 -1.52 -11.41 -38.64
C THR A 182 -0.63 -10.31 -39.22
N GLY A 183 0.32 -9.79 -38.44
CA GLY A 183 1.26 -8.76 -38.90
C GLY A 183 2.53 -9.33 -39.56
N SER A 184 3.57 -8.51 -39.68
CA SER A 184 4.79 -8.84 -40.44
C SER A 184 6.03 -9.16 -39.60
N LYS A 185 5.89 -9.34 -38.27
CA LYS A 185 6.99 -9.77 -37.40
C LYS A 185 7.16 -11.29 -37.51
N ASP A 186 8.34 -11.73 -37.96
CA ASP A 186 8.65 -13.13 -38.26
C ASP A 186 8.66 -14.06 -37.01
N ASP A 187 8.72 -13.50 -35.79
CA ASP A 187 8.80 -14.24 -34.52
C ASP A 187 7.62 -13.94 -33.57
N GLN A 188 6.44 -13.63 -34.11
CA GLN A 188 5.25 -13.31 -33.31
C GLN A 188 4.08 -14.25 -33.65
N ASP A 189 3.69 -15.09 -32.70
CA ASP A 189 2.57 -16.03 -32.90
C ASP A 189 1.21 -15.42 -32.51
N PHE A 190 1.19 -14.59 -31.46
CA PHE A 190 -0.04 -14.06 -30.86
C PHE A 190 0.06 -12.58 -30.53
N TRP A 191 -1.07 -11.88 -30.60
CA TRP A 191 -1.30 -10.70 -29.78
C TRP A 191 -1.81 -11.11 -28.39
N TYR A 192 -1.49 -10.30 -27.38
CA TYR A 192 -1.86 -10.51 -25.99
C TYR A 192 -2.79 -9.39 -25.53
N TYR A 193 -3.90 -9.73 -24.89
CA TYR A 193 -4.91 -8.79 -24.39
C TYR A 193 -5.66 -9.38 -23.20
N ARG A 194 -6.57 -8.62 -22.59
CA ARG A 194 -7.45 -9.09 -21.52
C ARG A 194 -8.82 -8.42 -21.61
N GLU A 195 -9.83 -8.99 -20.94
CA GLU A 195 -11.20 -8.50 -21.05
C GLU A 195 -11.40 -7.11 -20.42
N PHE A 196 -10.65 -6.80 -19.37
CA PHE A 196 -10.67 -5.53 -18.65
C PHE A 196 -9.33 -5.29 -17.94
N GLU A 197 -8.98 -4.01 -17.80
CA GLU A 197 -7.77 -3.58 -17.10
C GLU A 197 -7.96 -3.51 -15.58
N GLU A 198 -9.15 -3.13 -15.11
CA GLU A 198 -9.41 -2.96 -13.67
C GLU A 198 -10.88 -3.21 -13.37
N ARG A 199 -11.18 -4.18 -12.51
CA ARG A 199 -12.53 -4.49 -12.06
C ARG A 199 -12.57 -4.78 -10.57
N GLY A 200 -13.52 -4.15 -9.89
CA GLY A 200 -13.82 -4.40 -8.50
C GLY A 200 -14.30 -5.83 -8.31
N PHE A 201 -14.00 -6.41 -7.16
CA PHE A 201 -14.50 -7.74 -6.83
C PHE A 201 -14.85 -7.84 -5.35
N ILE A 202 -15.66 -8.85 -5.06
CA ILE A 202 -15.97 -9.33 -3.73
C ILE A 202 -15.51 -10.77 -3.64
N LYS A 203 -14.96 -11.16 -2.49
CA LYS A 203 -14.72 -12.55 -2.14
C LYS A 203 -15.37 -12.84 -0.78
N ASP A 204 -16.27 -13.81 -0.74
CA ASP A 204 -16.93 -14.21 0.51
C ASP A 204 -16.05 -15.15 1.36
N ALA A 205 -16.52 -15.48 2.56
CA ALA A 205 -15.81 -16.35 3.50
C ALA A 205 -15.67 -17.80 3.00
N ASP A 206 -16.56 -18.25 2.10
CA ASP A 206 -16.48 -19.58 1.47
C ASP A 206 -15.52 -19.59 0.26
N GLY A 207 -15.00 -18.42 -0.11
CA GLY A 207 -14.06 -18.23 -1.21
C GLY A 207 -14.72 -18.01 -2.57
N ASN A 208 -16.03 -17.78 -2.63
CA ASN A 208 -16.70 -17.43 -3.88
C ASN A 208 -16.38 -15.99 -4.27
N GLU A 209 -16.11 -15.78 -5.56
CA GLU A 209 -15.72 -14.49 -6.11
C GLU A 209 -16.84 -13.92 -6.99
N THR A 210 -17.22 -12.67 -6.74
CA THR A 210 -18.19 -11.92 -7.55
C THR A 210 -17.51 -10.69 -8.13
N GLN A 211 -17.54 -10.55 -9.45
CA GLN A 211 -17.06 -9.33 -10.12
C GLN A 211 -18.09 -8.21 -10.00
N LEU A 212 -17.63 -7.00 -9.70
CA LEU A 212 -18.42 -5.79 -9.70
C LEU A 212 -18.38 -5.16 -11.08
N ILE A 213 -19.30 -5.57 -11.95
CA ILE A 213 -19.35 -5.12 -13.33
C ILE A 213 -19.78 -3.63 -13.36
N PRO A 214 -18.99 -2.72 -13.95
CA PRO A 214 -19.40 -1.33 -14.09
C PRO A 214 -20.55 -1.16 -15.07
N PRO A 215 -21.31 -0.04 -15.01
CA PRO A 215 -22.44 0.20 -15.90
C PRO A 215 -22.04 0.33 -17.38
N LEU A 216 -20.78 0.71 -17.66
CA LEU A 216 -20.26 0.81 -19.01
C LEU A 216 -19.10 -0.18 -19.23
N THR A 217 -19.36 -1.23 -20.02
CA THR A 217 -18.36 -2.23 -20.45
C THR A 217 -18.26 -2.36 -21.96
N ILE A 218 -19.23 -1.83 -22.69
CA ILE A 218 -19.38 -1.98 -24.13
C ILE A 218 -19.55 -0.60 -24.76
N TYR A 219 -18.85 -0.37 -25.87
CA TYR A 219 -19.05 0.78 -26.76
C TYR A 219 -19.65 0.32 -28.08
N THR A 220 -20.60 1.07 -28.64
CA THR A 220 -21.23 0.75 -29.93
C THR A 220 -21.20 1.97 -30.83
N LYS A 221 -20.62 1.80 -32.02
CA LYS A 221 -20.70 2.77 -33.11
C LYS A 221 -21.22 2.08 -34.37
N ASP A 222 -22.23 2.70 -34.98
CA ASP A 222 -23.00 2.14 -36.09
C ASP A 222 -23.52 0.73 -35.75
N ASP A 223 -23.01 -0.31 -36.42
CA ASP A 223 -23.37 -1.72 -36.20
C ASP A 223 -22.22 -2.52 -35.54
N THR A 224 -21.16 -1.86 -35.09
CA THR A 224 -19.99 -2.50 -34.47
C THR A 224 -20.01 -2.30 -32.96
N THR A 225 -20.02 -3.42 -32.23
CA THR A 225 -19.95 -3.45 -30.77
C THR A 225 -18.56 -3.89 -30.32
N VAL A 226 -17.94 -3.11 -29.45
CA VAL A 226 -16.59 -3.33 -28.95
C VAL A 226 -16.62 -3.48 -27.43
N ASN A 227 -15.92 -4.49 -26.93
CA ASN A 227 -15.69 -4.60 -25.50
C ASN A 227 -14.57 -3.64 -25.10
N ILE A 228 -14.89 -2.71 -24.20
CA ILE A 228 -13.93 -1.76 -23.64
C ILE A 228 -13.55 -2.14 -22.21
N GLY A 229 -14.09 -3.24 -21.68
CA GLY A 229 -13.82 -3.79 -20.35
C GLY A 229 -14.48 -3.02 -19.22
N GLY A 230 -14.62 -1.70 -19.36
CA GLY A 230 -15.07 -0.83 -18.28
C GLY A 230 -14.04 -0.70 -17.17
N PHE A 231 -14.41 0.03 -16.12
CA PHE A 231 -13.56 0.32 -14.97
C PHE A 231 -14.38 0.26 -13.69
N SER A 232 -13.95 -0.50 -12.68
CA SER A 232 -14.53 -0.46 -11.33
C SER A 232 -13.52 -0.82 -10.25
N VAL A 233 -13.74 -0.31 -9.04
CA VAL A 233 -12.93 -0.59 -7.85
C VAL A 233 -13.86 -0.71 -6.63
N ALA A 234 -13.60 -1.67 -5.74
CA ALA A 234 -14.30 -1.86 -4.47
C ALA A 234 -13.40 -1.45 -3.31
N SER A 235 -13.62 -0.28 -2.72
CA SER A 235 -12.68 0.33 -1.76
C SER A 235 -12.90 -0.11 -0.31
N LYS A 236 -14.15 -0.20 0.15
CA LYS A 236 -14.47 -0.58 1.54
C LYS A 236 -15.80 -1.31 1.62
N VAL A 237 -15.98 -2.09 2.69
CA VAL A 237 -17.19 -2.85 2.98
C VAL A 237 -17.55 -2.73 4.46
N ASN A 238 -18.83 -2.48 4.77
CA ASN A 238 -19.30 -2.44 6.15
C ASN A 238 -19.85 -3.80 6.63
N ALA A 239 -20.23 -3.87 7.91
CA ALA A 239 -20.78 -5.07 8.52
C ALA A 239 -22.11 -5.57 7.90
N SER A 240 -22.85 -4.70 7.20
CA SER A 240 -24.13 -5.05 6.55
C SER A 240 -23.98 -5.55 5.10
N GLY A 241 -22.74 -5.70 4.61
CA GLY A 241 -22.48 -6.06 3.22
C GLY A 241 -22.68 -4.91 2.23
N LEU A 242 -22.68 -3.66 2.71
CA LEU A 242 -22.67 -2.48 1.85
C LEU A 242 -21.23 -2.23 1.41
N VAL A 243 -20.96 -2.46 0.12
CA VAL A 243 -19.66 -2.23 -0.52
C VAL A 243 -19.70 -0.88 -1.22
N VAL A 244 -18.65 -0.08 -1.03
CA VAL A 244 -18.51 1.21 -1.69
C VAL A 244 -17.23 1.25 -2.51
N GLY A 245 -17.24 2.07 -3.55
CA GLY A 245 -16.11 2.26 -4.43
C GLY A 245 -16.44 3.20 -5.55
N TYR A 246 -15.97 2.90 -6.75
CA TYR A 246 -16.26 3.74 -7.91
C TYR A 246 -16.23 2.96 -9.22
N ALA A 247 -16.96 3.46 -10.21
CA ALA A 247 -17.13 2.80 -11.50
C ALA A 247 -17.18 3.81 -12.65
N GLY A 248 -16.68 3.39 -13.81
CA GLY A 248 -16.79 4.12 -15.07
C GLY A 248 -18.23 4.14 -15.56
N SER A 249 -18.78 5.33 -15.77
CA SER A 249 -20.18 5.53 -16.18
C SER A 249 -20.34 6.03 -17.61
N ALA A 250 -19.31 6.66 -18.16
CA ALA A 250 -19.27 7.18 -19.53
C ALA A 250 -17.81 7.23 -20.03
N LEU A 251 -17.59 7.27 -21.34
CA LEU A 251 -16.27 7.56 -21.90
C LEU A 251 -16.06 9.08 -22.00
N SER A 252 -14.80 9.50 -22.05
CA SER A 252 -14.46 10.85 -22.51
C SER A 252 -14.60 10.93 -24.04
N ASN A 253 -14.97 12.10 -24.58
CA ASN A 253 -15.08 12.27 -26.04
C ASN A 253 -13.81 11.86 -26.79
N ALA A 254 -12.63 12.15 -26.22
CA ALA A 254 -11.36 11.74 -26.82
C ALA A 254 -11.19 10.21 -26.86
N ALA A 255 -11.64 9.50 -25.82
CA ALA A 255 -11.62 8.05 -25.81
C ALA A 255 -12.62 7.46 -26.81
N GLU A 256 -13.79 8.08 -27.00
CA GLU A 256 -14.73 7.70 -28.05
C GLU A 256 -14.10 7.88 -29.45
N ASP A 257 -13.46 9.01 -29.72
CA ASP A 257 -12.72 9.27 -30.97
C ASP A 257 -11.60 8.23 -31.20
N ASP A 258 -10.83 7.89 -30.15
CA ASP A 258 -9.75 6.89 -30.25
C ASP A 258 -10.29 5.47 -30.53
N ILE A 259 -11.42 5.09 -29.93
CA ILE A 259 -12.09 3.79 -30.20
C ILE A 259 -12.68 3.77 -31.61
N ASP A 260 -13.26 4.89 -32.05
CA ASP A 260 -13.80 5.08 -33.38
C ASP A 260 -12.74 4.87 -34.46
N ASP A 261 -11.52 5.37 -34.23
CA ASP A 261 -10.36 5.15 -35.09
C ASP A 261 -9.95 3.67 -35.12
N CYS A 262 -10.03 2.97 -33.99
CA CYS A 262 -9.83 1.52 -33.95
C CYS A 262 -10.89 0.76 -34.76
N ILE A 263 -12.16 1.18 -34.72
CA ILE A 263 -13.25 0.56 -35.49
C ILE A 263 -13.07 0.81 -37.00
N ALA A 264 -12.58 1.98 -37.38
CA ALA A 264 -12.37 2.35 -38.78
C ALA A 264 -11.10 1.72 -39.41
N SER A 265 -10.22 1.14 -38.58
CA SER A 265 -8.93 0.59 -38.99
C SER A 265 -8.98 -0.94 -39.16
N ASP A 266 -8.57 -1.43 -40.34
CA ASP A 266 -8.47 -2.87 -40.62
C ASP A 266 -7.05 -3.44 -40.36
N SER A 267 -6.13 -2.64 -39.81
CA SER A 267 -4.71 -3.03 -39.68
C SER A 267 -4.44 -3.98 -38.52
N VAL A 268 -5.25 -3.91 -37.46
CA VAL A 268 -5.14 -4.68 -36.23
C VAL A 268 -6.59 -4.97 -35.78
N PRO A 269 -6.92 -6.18 -35.27
CA PRO A 269 -8.25 -6.46 -34.77
C PRO A 269 -8.68 -5.44 -33.71
N VAL A 270 -9.95 -5.05 -33.73
CA VAL A 270 -10.47 -3.93 -32.92
C VAL A 270 -10.18 -4.10 -31.42
N ASN A 271 -10.37 -5.30 -30.86
CA ASN A 271 -10.08 -5.57 -29.43
C ASN A 271 -8.59 -5.37 -29.10
N ILE A 272 -7.69 -5.75 -30.02
CA ILE A 272 -6.24 -5.56 -29.84
C ILE A 272 -5.87 -4.08 -29.96
N CYS A 273 -6.51 -3.34 -30.86
CA CYS A 273 -6.34 -1.90 -30.99
C CYS A 273 -6.78 -1.17 -29.71
N VAL A 274 -7.97 -1.49 -29.18
CA VAL A 274 -8.48 -0.92 -27.93
C VAL A 274 -7.58 -1.28 -26.75
N GLN A 275 -7.15 -2.53 -26.62
CA GLN A 275 -6.21 -2.95 -25.58
C GLN A 275 -4.92 -2.12 -25.62
N ASN A 276 -4.39 -1.83 -26.80
CA ASN A 276 -3.18 -1.04 -26.95
C ASN A 276 -3.36 0.42 -26.47
N LEU A 277 -4.57 0.97 -26.59
CA LEU A 277 -4.93 2.30 -26.08
C LEU A 277 -5.18 2.34 -24.57
N GLN A 278 -5.50 1.17 -23.98
CA GLN A 278 -5.67 1.00 -22.54
C GLN A 278 -4.33 0.84 -21.81
N PHE A 279 -3.30 0.35 -22.50
CA PHE A 279 -1.96 0.27 -21.93
C PHE A 279 -1.26 1.64 -21.85
N PRO A 280 -0.46 1.90 -20.80
CA PRO A 280 0.33 3.13 -20.69
C PRO A 280 1.34 3.29 -21.84
N ASP A 281 1.29 4.44 -22.53
CA ASP A 281 2.25 4.76 -23.59
C ASP A 281 3.56 5.28 -23.01
N VAL A 282 4.56 4.40 -22.92
CA VAL A 282 5.89 4.71 -22.40
C VAL A 282 6.64 5.80 -23.18
N ASN A 283 6.23 6.13 -24.40
CA ASN A 283 6.82 7.21 -25.18
C ASN A 283 6.12 8.55 -24.97
N ASN A 284 4.96 8.56 -24.32
CA ASN A 284 4.11 9.72 -24.12
C ASN A 284 3.73 9.88 -22.65
N ASN A 285 4.74 9.95 -21.78
CA ASN A 285 4.59 10.17 -20.35
C ASN A 285 3.59 9.18 -19.68
N ASN A 286 3.62 7.90 -20.08
CA ASN A 286 2.72 6.85 -19.60
C ASN A 286 1.22 7.16 -19.77
N ARG A 287 0.86 8.00 -20.75
CA ARG A 287 -0.53 8.35 -21.00
C ARG A 287 -1.36 7.12 -21.37
N VAL A 288 -2.55 7.02 -20.76
CA VAL A 288 -3.62 6.08 -21.15
C VAL A 288 -4.65 6.86 -21.98
N TYR A 289 -5.07 6.30 -23.11
CA TYR A 289 -5.96 6.97 -24.06
C TYR A 289 -7.44 6.70 -23.76
N ILE A 290 -7.78 5.50 -23.29
CA ILE A 290 -9.15 5.16 -22.88
C ILE A 290 -9.44 5.67 -21.48
N ASN A 291 -10.09 6.84 -21.40
CA ASN A 291 -10.46 7.50 -20.15
C ASN A 291 -11.97 7.49 -19.92
N TYR A 292 -12.37 7.28 -18.66
CA TYR A 292 -13.76 7.20 -18.23
C TYR A 292 -14.17 8.42 -17.37
N GLN A 293 -15.43 8.83 -17.48
CA GLN A 293 -16.09 9.51 -16.38
C GLN A 293 -16.32 8.51 -15.25
N VAL A 294 -15.87 8.84 -14.05
CA VAL A 294 -15.95 7.96 -12.89
C VAL A 294 -17.01 8.48 -11.92
N ARG A 295 -17.78 7.57 -11.32
CA ARG A 295 -18.78 7.89 -10.30
C ARG A 295 -18.48 7.10 -9.03
N GLY A 296 -18.74 7.71 -7.88
CA GLY A 296 -18.86 6.94 -6.65
C GLY A 296 -19.98 5.92 -6.82
N TYR A 297 -19.79 4.71 -6.33
CA TYR A 297 -20.70 3.61 -6.58
C TYR A 297 -20.86 2.76 -5.32
N VAL A 298 -22.05 2.17 -5.19
CA VAL A 298 -22.44 1.37 -4.03
C VAL A 298 -23.06 0.06 -4.50
N TRP A 299 -22.60 -1.05 -3.93
CA TRP A 299 -23.14 -2.38 -4.16
C TRP A 299 -23.64 -2.96 -2.84
N GLN A 300 -24.91 -3.34 -2.78
CA GLN A 300 -25.44 -4.12 -1.66
C GLN A 300 -25.23 -5.60 -1.94
N VAL A 301 -24.51 -6.27 -1.04
CA VAL A 301 -24.16 -7.68 -1.15
C VAL A 301 -24.92 -8.48 -0.10
N ASN A 302 -25.34 -9.71 -0.43
CA ASN A 302 -25.89 -10.65 0.54
C ASN A 302 -24.78 -11.50 1.20
N ALA A 303 -25.16 -12.44 2.07
CA ALA A 303 -24.21 -13.31 2.77
C ALA A 303 -23.47 -14.26 1.81
N GLU A 304 -24.06 -14.59 0.66
CA GLU A 304 -23.48 -15.46 -0.38
C GLU A 304 -22.62 -14.69 -1.41
N GLY A 305 -22.24 -13.44 -1.11
CA GLY A 305 -21.39 -12.65 -2.00
C GLY A 305 -22.07 -12.14 -3.28
N ALA A 306 -23.40 -12.28 -3.41
CA ALA A 306 -24.15 -11.84 -4.58
C ALA A 306 -24.61 -10.37 -4.44
N VAL A 307 -24.47 -9.61 -5.52
CA VAL A 307 -24.97 -8.22 -5.61
C VAL A 307 -26.50 -8.23 -5.76
N THR A 308 -27.18 -7.52 -4.86
CA THR A 308 -28.65 -7.45 -4.77
C THR A 308 -29.22 -6.08 -5.13
N ALA A 309 -28.41 -5.02 -5.01
CA ALA A 309 -28.77 -3.67 -5.44
C ALA A 309 -27.50 -2.86 -5.73
N GLU A 310 -27.64 -1.87 -6.59
CA GLU A 310 -26.56 -1.00 -7.05
C GLU A 310 -27.04 0.46 -7.08
N TYR A 311 -26.17 1.39 -6.68
CA TYR A 311 -26.46 2.81 -6.65
C TYR A 311 -25.27 3.62 -7.17
N GLU A 312 -25.53 4.49 -8.14
CA GLU A 312 -24.59 5.54 -8.53
C GLU A 312 -24.73 6.73 -7.57
N LEU A 313 -23.60 7.23 -7.05
CA LEU A 313 -23.58 8.40 -6.18
C LEU A 313 -23.57 9.69 -7.01
N PRO A 314 -24.42 10.67 -6.67
CA PRO A 314 -24.46 11.93 -7.42
C PRO A 314 -23.20 12.77 -7.18
N LEU A 315 -22.87 13.58 -8.18
CA LEU A 315 -21.82 14.58 -8.09
C LEU A 315 -22.28 15.81 -7.30
N GLY A 316 -21.31 16.58 -6.79
CA GLY A 316 -21.55 17.91 -6.20
C GLY A 316 -21.86 19.02 -7.21
N LEU A 317 -22.08 18.66 -8.47
CA LEU A 317 -22.41 19.57 -9.54
C LEU A 317 -23.31 18.89 -10.57
N THR A 318 -23.92 19.69 -11.42
CA THR A 318 -24.51 19.21 -12.66
C THR A 318 -23.49 19.41 -13.78
N PRO A 319 -22.99 18.33 -14.42
CA PRO A 319 -22.06 18.43 -15.54
C PRO A 319 -22.57 19.39 -16.62
N SER A 320 -21.72 20.28 -17.13
CA SER A 320 -22.03 21.01 -18.36
C SER A 320 -21.90 20.06 -19.56
N SER A 321 -22.45 20.45 -20.71
CA SER A 321 -22.28 19.72 -21.97
C SER A 321 -20.87 19.85 -22.58
N ASP A 322 -19.91 20.40 -21.82
CA ASP A 322 -18.55 20.59 -22.29
C ASP A 322 -17.77 19.27 -22.25
N SER A 323 -16.58 19.23 -22.86
CA SER A 323 -15.75 18.03 -22.95
C SER A 323 -15.01 17.67 -21.63
N TYR A 324 -15.47 18.18 -20.48
CA TYR A 324 -14.83 17.89 -19.20
C TYR A 324 -15.17 16.47 -18.71
N VAL A 325 -14.17 15.78 -18.18
CA VAL A 325 -14.36 14.52 -17.47
C VAL A 325 -14.61 14.84 -16.00
N TYR A 326 -15.83 14.58 -15.53
CA TYR A 326 -16.18 14.71 -14.12
C TYR A 326 -16.07 13.37 -13.41
N SER A 327 -15.50 13.41 -12.21
CA SER A 327 -15.18 12.23 -11.40
C SER A 327 -15.68 12.36 -9.96
N ALA A 328 -16.03 11.22 -9.36
CA ALA A 328 -16.20 11.03 -7.92
C ALA A 328 -15.68 9.65 -7.51
N GLN A 329 -15.21 9.55 -6.25
CA GLN A 329 -14.69 8.33 -5.64
C GLN A 329 -15.33 8.18 -4.26
N ALA A 330 -15.92 7.01 -3.97
CA ALA A 330 -16.28 6.63 -2.61
C ALA A 330 -15.21 5.68 -2.05
N LEU A 331 -14.77 5.95 -0.82
CA LEU A 331 -13.59 5.33 -0.23
C LEU A 331 -13.90 4.70 1.14
N GLY A 332 -14.77 5.34 1.92
CA GLY A 332 -15.13 4.89 3.27
C GLY A 332 -16.64 4.75 3.46
N VAL A 333 -17.05 3.91 4.40
CA VAL A 333 -18.46 3.67 4.74
C VAL A 333 -18.59 3.21 6.20
N ASN A 334 -19.55 3.76 6.93
CA ASN A 334 -19.87 3.34 8.30
C ASN A 334 -21.06 2.36 8.35
N SER A 335 -21.42 1.90 9.55
CA SER A 335 -22.53 0.96 9.75
C SER A 335 -23.90 1.53 9.41
N GLN A 336 -24.08 2.85 9.47
CA GLN A 336 -25.33 3.53 9.11
C GLN A 336 -25.47 3.76 7.59
N GLY A 337 -24.46 3.41 6.80
CA GLY A 337 -24.46 3.60 5.35
C GLY A 337 -24.18 5.04 4.91
N ALA A 338 -23.57 5.85 5.79
CA ALA A 338 -22.96 7.11 5.37
C ALA A 338 -21.63 6.80 4.68
N ILE A 339 -21.44 7.42 3.51
CA ILE A 339 -20.34 7.13 2.60
C ILE A 339 -19.46 8.37 2.49
N VAL A 340 -18.15 8.21 2.45
CA VAL A 340 -17.21 9.33 2.31
C VAL A 340 -16.23 9.11 1.17
N GLY A 341 -15.69 10.21 0.64
CA GLY A 341 -14.78 10.18 -0.49
C GLY A 341 -14.50 11.58 -1.02
N ARG A 342 -14.44 11.72 -2.35
CA ARG A 342 -14.32 13.02 -3.03
C ARG A 342 -15.13 13.08 -4.32
N SER A 343 -15.51 14.28 -4.72
CA SER A 343 -16.29 14.53 -5.94
C SER A 343 -15.92 15.87 -6.55
N HIS A 344 -16.08 15.98 -7.86
CA HIS A 344 -16.12 17.29 -8.48
C HIS A 344 -17.30 18.10 -7.96
N VAL A 345 -17.05 19.38 -7.69
CA VAL A 345 -18.00 20.34 -7.11
C VAL A 345 -17.68 21.75 -7.60
N TYR A 346 -18.72 22.58 -7.71
CA TYR A 346 -18.55 24.04 -7.84
C TYR A 346 -18.58 24.65 -6.44
N ARG A 347 -17.43 25.08 -5.93
CA ARG A 347 -17.32 25.60 -4.55
C ARG A 347 -18.29 26.76 -4.34
N ARG A 348 -19.16 26.65 -3.33
CA ARG A 348 -20.20 27.65 -3.02
C ARG A 348 -21.11 27.99 -4.23
N GLY A 349 -21.26 27.06 -5.17
CA GLY A 349 -22.07 27.21 -6.38
C GLY A 349 -21.42 28.07 -7.49
N ASP A 350 -20.14 28.44 -7.35
CA ASP A 350 -19.41 29.25 -8.32
C ASP A 350 -18.83 28.37 -9.44
N LYS A 351 -19.31 28.55 -10.68
CA LYS A 351 -18.89 27.74 -11.84
C LYS A 351 -17.43 27.96 -12.24
N ASP A 352 -16.84 29.08 -11.83
CA ASP A 352 -15.43 29.37 -12.08
C ASP A 352 -14.52 28.70 -11.02
N LYS A 353 -15.11 28.07 -10.01
CA LYS A 353 -14.41 27.36 -8.92
C LYS A 353 -14.71 25.87 -8.93
N LEU A 354 -14.45 25.23 -10.08
CA LEU A 354 -14.44 23.77 -10.17
C LEU A 354 -13.31 23.21 -9.29
N ALA A 355 -13.67 22.34 -8.35
CA ALA A 355 -12.73 21.66 -7.47
C ALA A 355 -13.03 20.17 -7.41
N TYR A 356 -12.01 19.39 -7.07
CA TYR A 356 -12.15 17.97 -6.72
C TYR A 356 -11.91 17.84 -5.23
N ASP A 357 -13.00 17.82 -4.46
CA ASP A 357 -12.99 18.02 -3.01
C ASP A 357 -13.66 16.88 -2.25
N ALA A 358 -13.30 16.78 -0.97
CA ALA A 358 -13.86 15.84 -0.03
C ALA A 358 -15.38 16.02 0.10
N ALA A 359 -16.07 14.90 0.18
CA ALA A 359 -17.52 14.84 0.22
C ALA A 359 -18.01 13.63 1.02
N TYR A 360 -19.27 13.68 1.41
CA TYR A 360 -19.99 12.54 1.96
C TYR A 360 -21.37 12.41 1.34
N TRP A 361 -21.93 11.20 1.39
CA TRP A 361 -23.25 10.88 0.87
C TRP A 361 -24.06 10.15 1.93
N ILE A 362 -25.33 10.54 2.08
CA ILE A 362 -26.27 9.93 3.01
C ILE A 362 -27.48 9.43 2.23
N LYS A 363 -27.89 8.19 2.48
CA LYS A 363 -29.09 7.65 1.84
C LYS A 363 -30.34 8.31 2.42
N ASN A 364 -31.17 8.86 1.54
CA ASN A 364 -32.46 9.40 1.89
C ASN A 364 -33.49 8.26 1.99
N GLU A 365 -33.97 7.97 3.20
CA GLU A 365 -34.91 6.87 3.44
C GLU A 365 -36.25 7.04 2.70
N ALA A 366 -36.64 8.27 2.35
CA ALA A 366 -37.91 8.54 1.68
C ALA A 366 -37.84 8.31 0.15
N SER A 367 -36.73 8.70 -0.49
CA SER A 367 -36.53 8.51 -1.93
C SER A 367 -35.78 7.21 -2.27
N GLY A 368 -34.97 6.70 -1.35
CA GLY A 368 -34.02 5.61 -1.58
C GLY A 368 -32.74 6.03 -2.32
N GLU A 369 -32.59 7.33 -2.64
CA GLU A 369 -31.44 7.90 -3.34
C GLU A 369 -30.41 8.46 -2.34
N TYR A 370 -29.16 8.67 -2.78
CA TYR A 370 -28.13 9.28 -1.96
C TYR A 370 -28.09 10.80 -2.14
N ASP A 371 -28.11 11.54 -1.05
CA ASP A 371 -27.92 12.98 -1.04
C ASP A 371 -26.42 13.31 -0.95
N TYR A 372 -25.94 14.24 -1.80
CA TYR A 372 -24.56 14.69 -1.82
C TYR A 372 -24.32 15.82 -0.81
N HIS A 373 -23.20 15.75 -0.08
CA HIS A 373 -22.75 16.79 0.83
C HIS A 373 -21.27 17.13 0.59
N TRP A 374 -21.01 18.39 0.26
CA TRP A 374 -19.65 18.92 0.15
C TRP A 374 -19.07 19.25 1.53
N ILE A 375 -17.79 18.94 1.75
CA ILE A 375 -17.04 19.39 2.90
C ILE A 375 -16.39 20.74 2.54
N ASP A 376 -16.89 21.83 3.12
CA ASP A 376 -16.48 23.19 2.76
C ASP A 376 -14.97 23.41 2.99
N MET A 377 -14.31 23.82 1.91
CA MET A 377 -12.89 24.18 1.88
C MET A 377 -12.75 25.68 1.59
N ILE A 378 -11.84 26.30 2.35
CA ILE A 378 -11.34 27.63 2.02
C ILE A 378 -10.49 27.56 0.74
N ASP A 379 -10.39 28.68 0.01
CA ASP A 379 -9.84 28.69 -1.36
C ASP A 379 -8.36 28.26 -1.44
N ASP A 380 -7.57 28.38 -0.37
CA ASP A 380 -6.16 27.97 -0.29
C ASP A 380 -5.94 26.49 0.08
N ARG A 381 -7.02 25.75 0.34
CA ARG A 381 -7.03 24.30 0.51
C ARG A 381 -7.59 23.69 -0.76
N TYR A 382 -6.88 22.76 -1.38
CA TYR A 382 -7.26 22.16 -2.66
C TYR A 382 -7.00 20.66 -2.66
N GLN A 383 -7.58 19.95 -3.64
CA GLN A 383 -7.49 18.50 -3.79
C GLN A 383 -7.82 17.76 -2.48
N SER A 384 -8.91 18.14 -1.84
CA SER A 384 -9.30 17.51 -0.59
C SER A 384 -9.95 16.14 -0.82
N ILE A 385 -9.76 15.23 0.13
CA ILE A 385 -10.23 13.85 0.05
C ILE A 385 -10.60 13.34 1.45
N ALA A 386 -11.71 12.60 1.56
CA ALA A 386 -12.08 11.86 2.77
C ALA A 386 -11.80 10.37 2.57
N TYR A 387 -11.08 9.76 3.50
CA TYR A 387 -10.67 8.36 3.40
C TYR A 387 -11.62 7.43 4.13
N ASP A 388 -12.07 7.82 5.33
CA ASP A 388 -12.87 6.95 6.17
C ASP A 388 -13.81 7.69 7.13
N ILE A 389 -14.80 6.97 7.67
CA ILE A 389 -15.82 7.47 8.60
C ILE A 389 -16.20 6.40 9.63
N ASN A 390 -16.29 6.79 10.90
CA ASN A 390 -16.76 5.90 11.97
C ASN A 390 -18.28 6.01 12.20
N ASP A 391 -18.81 5.16 13.09
CA ASP A 391 -20.24 5.09 13.39
C ASP A 391 -20.77 6.29 14.20
N ASN A 392 -19.87 7.12 14.75
CA ASN A 392 -20.22 8.38 15.38
C ASN A 392 -20.35 9.53 14.36
N GLY A 393 -20.13 9.26 13.07
CA GLY A 393 -20.20 10.26 12.00
C GLY A 393 -18.95 11.14 11.91
N ILE A 394 -17.85 10.74 12.54
CA ILE A 394 -16.55 11.41 12.41
C ILE A 394 -15.85 10.84 11.19
N LEU A 395 -15.64 11.67 10.18
CA LEU A 395 -14.84 11.32 9.02
C LEU A 395 -13.43 11.91 9.11
N VAL A 396 -12.49 11.26 8.44
CA VAL A 396 -11.09 11.66 8.36
C VAL A 396 -10.65 11.79 6.92
N GLY A 397 -9.82 12.80 6.64
CA GLY A 397 -9.40 13.14 5.29
C GLY A 397 -8.10 13.92 5.26
N SER A 398 -7.67 14.30 4.07
CA SER A 398 -6.59 15.26 3.88
C SER A 398 -6.92 16.32 2.82
N TYR A 399 -6.21 17.44 2.87
CA TYR A 399 -6.20 18.46 1.81
C TYR A 399 -4.77 18.91 1.53
N LYS A 400 -4.52 19.42 0.32
CA LYS A 400 -3.26 20.10 0.01
C LYS A 400 -3.35 21.59 0.32
N GLN A 401 -2.30 22.13 0.93
CA GLN A 401 -2.14 23.55 1.20
C GLN A 401 -0.67 23.95 1.07
N TYR A 402 -0.40 25.18 0.61
CA TYR A 402 0.95 25.71 0.56
C TYR A 402 1.44 26.10 1.95
N LEU A 403 2.43 25.37 2.47
CA LEU A 403 3.12 25.68 3.72
C LEU A 403 4.60 25.95 3.44
N GLN A 404 5.05 27.15 3.80
CA GLN A 404 6.42 27.62 3.51
C GLN A 404 6.83 27.48 2.03
N GLY A 405 5.87 27.70 1.11
CA GLY A 405 6.09 27.68 -0.33
C GLY A 405 5.96 26.31 -1.01
N TYR A 406 5.69 25.23 -0.26
CA TYR A 406 5.54 23.87 -0.80
C TYR A 406 4.13 23.34 -0.55
N PRO A 407 3.56 22.59 -1.51
CA PRO A 407 2.30 21.88 -1.27
C PRO A 407 2.51 20.81 -0.21
N ARG A 408 1.65 20.79 0.81
CA ARG A 408 1.65 19.78 1.88
C ARG A 408 0.26 19.22 2.08
N ASP A 409 0.17 17.90 2.14
CA ASP A 409 -1.04 17.21 2.56
C ASP A 409 -1.22 17.36 4.07
N LYS A 410 -2.40 17.76 4.52
CA LYS A 410 -2.71 17.88 5.94
C LYS A 410 -3.93 17.06 6.29
N PHE A 411 -3.77 16.21 7.30
CA PHE A 411 -4.86 15.51 7.97
C PHE A 411 -5.90 16.49 8.53
N PHE A 412 -7.17 16.22 8.28
CA PHE A 412 -8.31 16.82 8.97
C PHE A 412 -9.33 15.76 9.42
N TYR A 413 -10.13 16.10 10.42
CA TYR A 413 -11.37 15.39 10.72
C TYR A 413 -12.59 16.33 10.63
N PHE A 414 -13.77 15.74 10.40
CA PHE A 414 -15.03 16.47 10.30
C PHE A 414 -16.18 15.64 10.89
N ASP A 415 -17.05 16.30 11.66
CA ASP A 415 -18.25 15.68 12.23
C ASP A 415 -19.46 15.93 11.31
N THR A 416 -19.94 14.88 10.67
CA THR A 416 -21.11 14.93 9.76
C THR A 416 -22.43 15.27 10.48
N ASN A 417 -22.49 15.09 11.80
CA ASN A 417 -23.63 15.46 12.62
C ASN A 417 -23.49 16.86 13.23
N GLY A 418 -22.31 17.47 13.10
CA GLY A 418 -21.97 18.77 13.67
C GLY A 418 -22.34 19.96 12.78
N THR A 419 -22.16 21.17 13.33
CA THR A 419 -22.31 22.44 12.59
C THR A 419 -20.99 23.16 12.34
N GLU A 420 -19.88 22.59 12.80
CA GLU A 420 -18.54 23.18 12.69
C GLU A 420 -17.85 22.76 11.39
N GLY A 421 -16.84 23.53 10.97
CA GLY A 421 -16.02 23.18 9.81
C GLY A 421 -14.99 22.09 10.13
N ILE A 422 -14.13 21.79 9.16
CA ILE A 422 -13.06 20.81 9.37
C ILE A 422 -12.08 21.25 10.46
N VAL A 423 -11.56 20.30 11.22
CA VAL A 423 -10.51 20.51 12.21
C VAL A 423 -9.22 19.89 11.71
N THR A 424 -8.14 20.67 11.67
CA THR A 424 -6.79 20.22 11.33
C THR A 424 -5.98 20.10 12.62
N PRO A 425 -5.66 18.89 13.10
CA PRO A 425 -4.88 18.73 14.32
C PRO A 425 -3.48 19.31 14.21
N TYR A 426 -2.91 19.67 15.36
CA TYR A 426 -1.48 19.97 15.45
C TYR A 426 -0.71 18.65 15.39
N ASP A 427 0.29 18.62 14.54
CA ASP A 427 1.16 17.46 14.33
C ASP A 427 2.39 17.54 15.26
N PHE A 428 3.53 16.96 14.86
CA PHE A 428 4.76 16.90 15.68
C PHE A 428 5.41 18.27 16.02
N SER A 429 4.75 19.38 15.70
CA SER A 429 5.11 20.74 16.09
C SER A 429 4.80 20.97 17.58
N SER A 430 5.84 20.92 18.42
CA SER A 430 5.73 21.04 19.88
C SER A 430 5.30 22.42 20.41
N SER A 431 5.02 23.41 19.54
CA SER A 431 4.58 24.75 19.99
C SER A 431 4.01 25.69 18.93
N THR A 432 3.94 25.31 17.63
CA THR A 432 3.65 26.26 16.54
C THR A 432 2.63 25.71 15.54
N GLY A 433 1.43 25.37 15.99
CA GLY A 433 0.33 24.98 15.10
C GLY A 433 0.71 23.87 14.11
N ILE A 434 0.18 23.95 12.89
CA ILE A 434 0.40 22.99 11.80
C ILE A 434 1.84 23.10 11.25
N SER A 435 2.61 22.01 11.24
CA SER A 435 3.95 21.97 10.65
C SER A 435 3.93 21.86 9.10
N ASP A 436 5.09 22.04 8.46
CA ASP A 436 5.30 21.79 7.03
C ASP A 436 5.54 20.31 6.69
N LEU A 437 5.22 19.38 7.59
CA LEU A 437 5.25 17.94 7.34
C LEU A 437 3.92 17.50 6.71
N SER A 438 3.98 16.68 5.66
CA SER A 438 2.77 16.11 5.06
C SER A 438 2.20 14.99 5.96
N SER A 439 0.89 14.99 6.19
CA SER A 439 0.17 13.95 6.94
C SER A 439 -1.10 13.49 6.22
N LYS A 440 -1.32 12.18 6.12
CA LYS A 440 -2.53 11.58 5.55
C LYS A 440 -3.10 10.52 6.49
N PRO A 441 -4.36 10.64 6.94
CA PRO A 441 -5.03 9.55 7.65
C PRO A 441 -5.40 8.44 6.67
N LYS A 442 -5.66 7.24 7.19
CA LYS A 442 -6.08 6.06 6.42
C LYS A 442 -7.37 5.46 6.95
N ASP A 443 -7.52 5.38 8.27
CA ASP A 443 -8.64 4.66 8.91
C ASP A 443 -8.96 5.26 10.29
N ILE A 444 -10.21 5.10 10.74
CA ILE A 444 -10.69 5.57 12.04
C ILE A 444 -11.58 4.51 12.72
N ASN A 445 -11.39 4.27 14.01
CA ASN A 445 -12.29 3.42 14.80
C ASN A 445 -13.37 4.22 15.57
N ASN A 446 -14.31 3.53 16.20
CA ASN A 446 -15.40 4.17 16.97
C ASN A 446 -14.95 4.80 18.29
N LYS A 447 -13.70 4.57 18.73
CA LYS A 447 -13.08 5.31 19.84
C LYS A 447 -12.52 6.66 19.40
N GLY A 448 -12.60 7.02 18.12
CA GLY A 448 -12.05 8.27 17.60
C GLY A 448 -10.53 8.23 17.43
N GLN A 449 -9.95 7.03 17.36
CA GLN A 449 -8.53 6.83 17.09
C GLN A 449 -8.32 6.74 15.58
N VAL A 450 -7.41 7.56 15.08
CA VAL A 450 -7.09 7.70 13.66
C VAL A 450 -5.67 7.26 13.42
N VAL A 451 -5.46 6.44 12.39
CA VAL A 451 -4.14 6.00 11.98
C VAL A 451 -3.80 6.48 10.57
N GLY A 452 -2.52 6.57 10.26
CA GLY A 452 -2.04 6.99 8.95
C GLY A 452 -0.52 7.14 8.92
N TYR A 453 -0.02 8.01 8.05
CA TYR A 453 1.40 8.34 7.98
C TYR A 453 1.65 9.86 7.98
N ILE A 454 2.86 10.21 8.40
CA ILE A 454 3.35 11.60 8.44
C ILE A 454 4.84 11.64 8.09
N GLU A 455 5.26 12.67 7.36
CA GLU A 455 6.69 12.98 7.16
C GLU A 455 7.38 13.29 8.50
N THR A 456 8.66 12.93 8.63
CA THR A 456 9.40 13.05 9.91
C THR A 456 10.56 14.03 9.85
N THR A 457 10.86 14.59 8.69
CA THR A 457 11.97 15.53 8.50
C THR A 457 11.50 16.81 7.82
N HIS A 458 12.11 17.92 8.22
CA HIS A 458 11.90 19.23 7.60
C HIS A 458 12.84 19.48 6.41
N ASP A 459 13.78 18.57 6.11
CA ASP A 459 14.68 18.68 4.96
C ASP A 459 13.85 18.67 3.66
N LYS A 460 14.01 19.70 2.83
CA LYS A 460 13.24 19.90 1.59
C LYS A 460 14.02 19.47 0.35
N GLU A 461 15.32 19.19 0.50
CA GLU A 461 16.21 18.87 -0.61
C GLU A 461 16.34 17.35 -0.83
N LYS A 462 15.67 16.54 0.00
CA LYS A 462 15.70 15.08 -0.03
C LYS A 462 14.29 14.49 0.10
N PRO A 463 14.06 13.27 -0.42
CA PRO A 463 12.94 12.42 -0.02
C PRO A 463 12.75 12.44 1.50
N ARG A 464 11.51 12.67 1.95
CA ARG A 464 11.21 12.85 3.37
C ARG A 464 10.73 11.52 3.98
N PRO A 465 11.49 10.92 4.92
CA PRO A 465 11.09 9.67 5.53
C PRO A 465 9.74 9.80 6.25
N LYS A 466 8.95 8.74 6.19
CA LYS A 466 7.63 8.64 6.81
C LYS A 466 7.68 7.86 8.11
N ALA A 467 6.73 8.17 8.99
CA ALA A 467 6.38 7.35 10.14
C ALA A 467 4.86 7.16 10.21
N GLY A 468 4.44 5.99 10.69
CA GLY A 468 3.06 5.78 11.10
C GLY A 468 2.69 6.68 12.27
N PHE A 469 1.47 7.19 12.30
CA PHE A 469 0.95 7.95 13.43
C PHE A 469 -0.31 7.33 14.03
N LEU A 470 -0.55 7.67 15.29
CA LEU A 470 -1.82 7.50 15.98
C LEU A 470 -2.28 8.88 16.47
N PHE A 471 -3.48 9.28 16.07
CA PHE A 471 -4.15 10.46 16.59
C PHE A 471 -5.38 10.04 17.40
N ASP A 472 -5.55 10.60 18.59
CA ASP A 472 -6.72 10.36 19.43
C ASP A 472 -7.55 11.64 19.52
N LYS A 473 -8.78 11.60 19.01
CA LYS A 473 -9.67 12.75 18.95
C LYS A 473 -10.13 13.22 20.33
N GLU A 474 -10.27 12.32 21.31
CA GLU A 474 -10.78 12.67 22.64
C GLU A 474 -9.75 13.47 23.44
N THR A 475 -8.46 13.17 23.24
CA THR A 475 -7.35 13.86 23.91
C THR A 475 -6.68 14.93 23.04
N ASP A 476 -7.00 14.97 21.74
CA ASP A 476 -6.33 15.79 20.72
C ASP A 476 -4.81 15.53 20.65
N GLU A 477 -4.40 14.28 20.91
CA GLU A 477 -3.00 13.88 20.93
C GLU A 477 -2.59 13.25 19.60
N PHE A 478 -1.59 13.85 18.95
CA PHE A 478 -0.95 13.32 17.75
C PHE A 478 0.39 12.68 18.13
N ARG A 479 0.54 11.36 17.93
CA ARG A 479 1.71 10.57 18.35
C ARG A 479 2.36 9.82 17.19
N ASN A 480 3.69 9.75 17.19
CA ASN A 480 4.43 8.87 16.28
C ASN A 480 4.32 7.44 16.82
N LEU A 481 3.83 6.49 16.01
CA LEU A 481 3.69 5.09 16.44
C LEU A 481 5.02 4.50 16.89
N ASN A 482 6.14 4.88 16.27
CA ASN A 482 7.48 4.40 16.64
C ASN A 482 7.91 4.86 18.05
N GLN A 483 7.29 5.88 18.63
CA GLN A 483 7.52 6.26 20.02
C GLN A 483 6.73 5.36 20.98
N LEU A 484 5.59 4.82 20.54
CA LEU A 484 4.69 3.96 21.30
C LEU A 484 5.06 2.46 21.22
N LEU A 485 5.98 2.09 20.34
CA LEU A 485 6.50 0.72 20.23
C LEU A 485 7.43 0.37 21.39
N THR A 486 7.38 -0.88 21.88
CA THR A 486 8.42 -1.43 22.77
C THR A 486 9.80 -1.44 22.10
N CYS A 487 10.89 -1.38 22.87
CA CYS A 487 12.25 -1.47 22.32
C CYS A 487 12.49 -2.76 21.54
N GLU A 488 11.91 -3.87 21.97
CA GLU A 488 11.94 -5.14 21.25
C GLU A 488 11.35 -4.99 19.84
N SER A 489 10.22 -4.28 19.73
CA SER A 489 9.56 -3.97 18.44
C SER A 489 10.34 -2.97 17.58
N LYS A 490 11.45 -2.42 18.08
CA LYS A 490 12.39 -1.58 17.32
C LYS A 490 13.68 -2.33 16.95
N GLY A 491 13.77 -3.63 17.26
CA GLY A 491 14.95 -4.45 16.99
C GLY A 491 16.00 -4.44 18.10
N PHE A 492 15.61 -4.17 19.35
CA PHE A 492 16.52 -4.19 20.50
C PHE A 492 16.27 -5.37 21.43
N GLU A 493 17.29 -5.73 22.20
CA GLU A 493 17.20 -6.67 23.33
C GLU A 493 17.93 -6.08 24.55
N LYS A 494 17.57 -6.55 25.74
CA LYS A 494 18.27 -6.17 26.97
C LYS A 494 19.46 -7.08 27.21
N VAL A 495 20.66 -6.49 27.29
CA VAL A 495 21.90 -7.14 27.73
C VAL A 495 22.48 -6.32 28.88
N ASP A 496 22.62 -6.94 30.05
CA ASP A 496 23.15 -6.29 31.27
C ASP A 496 22.48 -4.93 31.57
N ASP A 497 21.14 -4.89 31.53
CA ASP A 497 20.28 -3.71 31.69
C ASP A 497 20.42 -2.60 30.63
N ASN A 498 21.22 -2.83 29.57
CA ASN A 498 21.34 -1.92 28.44
C ASN A 498 20.59 -2.45 27.23
N TRP A 499 19.96 -1.54 26.47
CA TRP A 499 19.38 -1.87 25.18
C TRP A 499 20.49 -1.98 24.14
N VAL A 500 20.57 -3.13 23.50
CA VAL A 500 21.51 -3.41 22.42
C VAL A 500 20.71 -3.82 21.20
N ARG A 501 21.10 -3.34 20.02
CA ARG A 501 20.46 -3.79 18.77
C ARG A 501 20.72 -5.28 18.56
N LYS A 502 19.67 -6.02 18.26
CA LYS A 502 19.77 -7.43 17.87
C LYS A 502 20.56 -7.54 16.57
N ALA A 503 21.52 -8.45 16.54
CA ALA A 503 22.29 -8.75 15.34
C ALA A 503 21.69 -9.96 14.62
N VAL A 504 21.43 -9.81 13.33
CA VAL A 504 20.99 -10.88 12.44
C VAL A 504 22.21 -11.49 11.77
N GLU A 505 22.32 -12.81 11.85
CA GLU A 505 23.35 -13.61 11.19
C GLU A 505 22.88 -14.03 9.80
N VAL A 506 23.70 -13.83 8.75
CA VAL A 506 23.42 -14.29 7.39
C VAL A 506 24.60 -15.01 6.77
N ALA A 507 24.31 -16.09 6.02
CA ALA A 507 25.30 -16.82 5.25
C ALA A 507 25.47 -16.17 3.86
N ASP A 508 26.70 -15.80 3.53
CA ASP A 508 27.08 -15.20 2.24
C ASP A 508 27.52 -16.25 1.22
N GLY A 509 27.30 -15.99 -0.07
CA GLY A 509 27.76 -16.82 -1.18
C GLY A 509 29.27 -17.10 -1.18
N SER A 510 30.09 -16.25 -0.58
CA SER A 510 31.54 -16.51 -0.42
C SER A 510 31.87 -17.57 0.65
N GLY A 511 30.87 -18.10 1.36
CA GLY A 511 31.04 -19.04 2.47
C GLY A 511 31.36 -18.37 3.80
N LYS A 512 31.21 -17.04 3.89
CA LYS A 512 31.36 -16.27 5.13
C LYS A 512 30.03 -16.10 5.84
N THR A 513 30.10 -15.97 7.15
CA THR A 513 29.00 -15.45 7.97
C THR A 513 29.15 -13.94 8.11
N LEU A 514 28.09 -13.20 7.78
CA LEU A 514 28.00 -11.75 7.96
C LEU A 514 26.95 -11.43 9.02
N PHE A 515 27.07 -10.24 9.63
CA PHE A 515 26.15 -9.76 10.63
C PHE A 515 25.67 -8.35 10.27
N TYR A 516 24.39 -8.08 10.55
CA TYR A 516 23.83 -6.72 10.46
C TYR A 516 22.80 -6.52 11.58
N ASN A 517 22.48 -5.27 11.90
CA ASN A 517 21.55 -4.97 12.99
C ASN A 517 20.10 -4.99 12.52
N GLU A 518 19.20 -5.53 13.33
CA GLU A 518 17.77 -5.30 13.20
C GLU A 518 17.47 -3.80 13.33
N ASP A 519 16.57 -3.34 12.47
CA ASP A 519 16.05 -1.98 12.52
C ASP A 519 14.69 -1.97 11.85
N LEU A 520 13.68 -1.63 12.64
CA LEU A 520 12.28 -1.61 12.24
C LEU A 520 11.71 -0.22 12.47
N VAL A 521 11.14 0.35 11.42
CA VAL A 521 10.46 1.64 11.47
C VAL A 521 9.09 1.46 10.85
N VAL A 522 8.02 1.61 11.64
CA VAL A 522 6.65 1.65 11.13
C VAL A 522 6.50 2.94 10.32
N VAL A 523 6.34 2.80 9.01
CA VAL A 523 6.29 3.93 8.08
C VAL A 523 4.85 4.33 7.75
N GLU A 524 3.91 3.41 7.91
CA GLU A 524 2.50 3.63 7.59
C GLU A 524 1.62 2.68 8.41
N ALA A 525 0.48 3.20 8.88
CA ALA A 525 -0.59 2.43 9.49
C ALA A 525 -1.85 2.59 8.64
N ASN A 526 -2.36 1.48 8.09
CA ASN A 526 -3.40 1.48 7.07
C ASN A 526 -4.79 1.13 7.60
N GLY A 527 -4.88 0.33 8.67
CA GLY A 527 -6.16 -0.04 9.28
C GLY A 527 -6.07 -0.17 10.79
N ILE A 528 -7.16 0.15 11.50
CA ILE A 528 -7.30 0.02 12.95
C ILE A 528 -8.67 -0.56 13.30
N ASN A 529 -8.70 -1.63 14.08
CA ASN A 529 -9.97 -2.19 14.59
C ASN A 529 -10.39 -1.59 15.95
N GLU A 530 -11.56 -1.98 16.43
CA GLU A 530 -12.11 -1.51 17.72
C GLU A 530 -11.29 -1.96 18.94
N ALA A 531 -10.52 -3.04 18.83
CA ALA A 531 -9.58 -3.45 19.87
C ALA A 531 -8.32 -2.56 19.92
N GLY A 532 -8.14 -1.67 18.94
CA GLY A 532 -6.92 -0.88 18.77
C GLY A 532 -5.78 -1.69 18.14
N THR A 533 -6.07 -2.80 17.48
CA THR A 533 -5.07 -3.51 16.67
C THR A 533 -4.89 -2.78 15.36
N ILE A 534 -3.63 -2.49 15.01
CA ILE A 534 -3.26 -1.75 13.82
C ILE A 534 -2.58 -2.70 12.83
N VAL A 535 -2.97 -2.62 11.57
CA VAL A 535 -2.22 -3.23 10.46
C VAL A 535 -1.56 -2.15 9.62
N GLY A 536 -0.35 -2.41 9.14
CA GLY A 536 0.37 -1.42 8.35
C GLY A 536 1.64 -1.96 7.71
N THR A 537 2.55 -1.04 7.45
CA THR A 537 3.82 -1.29 6.76
C THR A 537 4.99 -0.85 7.65
N VAL A 538 5.96 -1.75 7.77
CA VAL A 538 7.25 -1.49 8.43
C VAL A 538 8.35 -1.51 7.38
N SER A 539 9.31 -0.59 7.52
CA SER A 539 10.60 -0.68 6.84
C SER A 539 11.53 -1.51 7.70
N VAL A 540 11.98 -2.64 7.16
CA VAL A 540 12.93 -3.55 7.81
C VAL A 540 14.26 -3.53 7.09
N ARG A 541 15.35 -3.55 7.85
CA ARG A 541 16.70 -3.59 7.29
C ARG A 541 17.04 -4.98 6.74
N LYS A 542 17.58 -5.04 5.51
CA LYS A 542 18.07 -6.25 4.83
C LYS A 542 19.43 -6.01 4.16
N PRO A 543 20.35 -6.99 4.12
CA PRO A 543 21.55 -6.89 3.30
C PRO A 543 21.26 -6.81 1.80
N VAL A 544 22.09 -6.04 1.08
CA VAL A 544 21.98 -5.81 -0.36
C VAL A 544 22.71 -6.90 -1.13
N TYR A 545 22.02 -7.51 -2.09
CA TYR A 545 22.63 -8.47 -2.99
C TYR A 545 23.54 -7.80 -4.01
N LYS A 546 24.61 -8.50 -4.39
CA LYS A 546 25.50 -8.11 -5.47
C LYS A 546 24.94 -8.57 -6.82
N PHE A 547 24.92 -7.65 -7.77
CA PHE A 547 24.56 -7.92 -9.16
C PHE A 547 25.77 -7.75 -10.10
N ASP A 548 25.77 -8.49 -11.21
CA ASP A 548 26.76 -8.32 -12.27
C ASP A 548 26.39 -7.14 -13.20
N LEU A 549 27.26 -6.84 -14.17
CA LEU A 549 27.04 -5.76 -15.14
C LEU A 549 25.83 -5.98 -16.06
N ALA A 550 25.25 -7.17 -16.07
CA ALA A 550 24.05 -7.50 -16.83
C ALA A 550 22.79 -7.54 -15.93
N GLY A 551 22.90 -7.15 -14.66
CA GLY A 551 21.79 -7.13 -13.71
C GLY A 551 21.40 -8.49 -13.15
N ASN A 552 22.23 -9.52 -13.34
CA ASN A 552 22.00 -10.86 -12.80
C ASN A 552 22.56 -10.98 -11.38
N LEU A 553 21.88 -11.75 -10.54
CA LEU A 553 22.31 -12.02 -9.17
C LEU A 553 23.64 -12.79 -9.19
N VAL A 554 24.63 -12.32 -8.44
CA VAL A 554 25.91 -13.03 -8.32
C VAL A 554 25.78 -14.12 -7.28
N LEU A 555 25.97 -15.37 -7.70
CA LEU A 555 25.96 -16.55 -6.83
C LEU A 555 27.38 -17.02 -6.53
N GLY A 556 27.60 -17.50 -5.30
CA GLY A 556 28.82 -18.18 -4.91
C GLY A 556 28.84 -19.66 -5.30
N ASP A 557 29.97 -20.32 -5.08
CA ASP A 557 30.16 -21.75 -5.38
C ASP A 557 29.19 -22.66 -4.58
N ASN A 558 28.65 -22.16 -3.47
CA ASN A 558 27.63 -22.82 -2.65
C ASN A 558 26.19 -22.60 -3.16
N GLY A 559 26.01 -21.87 -4.26
CA GLY A 559 24.70 -21.54 -4.83
C GLY A 559 23.95 -20.43 -4.07
N LEU A 560 24.53 -19.84 -3.02
CA LEU A 560 23.93 -18.72 -2.30
C LEU A 560 24.29 -17.37 -2.93
N PRO A 561 23.43 -16.35 -2.79
CA PRO A 561 23.74 -15.00 -3.23
C PRO A 561 24.93 -14.40 -2.49
N ILE A 562 25.74 -13.62 -3.21
CA ILE A 562 26.79 -12.78 -2.61
C ILE A 562 26.21 -11.41 -2.25
N PHE A 563 26.53 -10.92 -1.06
CA PHE A 563 26.15 -9.58 -0.61
C PHE A 563 27.21 -8.52 -0.98
N GLU A 564 26.74 -7.28 -1.15
CA GLU A 564 27.64 -6.14 -1.15
C GLU A 564 28.16 -5.87 0.26
N VAL A 565 29.44 -5.51 0.38
CA VAL A 565 30.09 -5.23 1.66
C VAL A 565 30.80 -3.88 1.63
N ASP A 566 30.86 -3.24 2.78
CA ASP A 566 31.58 -1.99 2.98
C ASP A 566 33.11 -2.19 3.05
N GLY A 567 33.86 -1.11 3.27
CA GLY A 567 35.32 -1.15 3.41
C GLY A 567 35.83 -1.94 4.63
N ASN A 568 34.96 -2.25 5.59
CA ASN A 568 35.24 -3.03 6.79
C ASN A 568 34.84 -4.51 6.63
N GLY A 569 34.16 -4.86 5.53
CA GLY A 569 33.64 -6.19 5.27
C GLY A 569 32.28 -6.48 5.92
N ALA A 570 31.59 -5.46 6.45
CA ALA A 570 30.21 -5.56 6.90
C ALA A 570 29.25 -5.46 5.69
N PRO A 571 28.10 -6.15 5.71
CA PRO A 571 27.15 -6.08 4.60
C PRO A 571 26.59 -4.67 4.45
N LEU A 572 26.50 -4.18 3.21
CA LEU A 572 25.67 -3.02 2.91
C LEU A 572 24.20 -3.41 3.07
N THR A 573 23.40 -2.50 3.63
CA THR A 573 21.98 -2.77 3.91
C THR A 573 21.07 -1.74 3.26
N SER A 574 19.85 -2.17 2.93
CA SER A 574 18.74 -1.32 2.50
C SER A 574 17.49 -1.61 3.33
N TYR A 575 16.46 -0.77 3.18
CA TYR A 575 15.15 -1.02 3.78
C TYR A 575 14.23 -1.71 2.78
N LEU A 576 13.39 -2.62 3.29
CA LEU A 576 12.33 -3.26 2.53
C LEU A 576 10.99 -3.13 3.27
N PRO A 577 9.89 -2.87 2.55
CA PRO A 577 8.56 -2.89 3.14
C PRO A 577 8.11 -4.31 3.54
N ARG A 578 7.56 -4.46 4.74
CA ARG A 578 6.88 -5.66 5.22
C ARG A 578 5.56 -5.31 5.87
N SER A 579 4.60 -6.22 5.76
CA SER A 579 3.35 -6.12 6.51
C SER A 579 3.59 -6.38 7.99
N VAL A 580 2.98 -5.58 8.85
CA VAL A 580 3.05 -5.73 10.30
C VAL A 580 1.69 -5.59 10.95
N VAL A 581 1.55 -6.25 12.09
CA VAL A 581 0.41 -6.08 12.99
C VAL A 581 0.92 -5.59 14.34
N LEU A 582 0.40 -4.44 14.77
CA LEU A 582 0.66 -3.83 16.06
C LEU A 582 -0.52 -4.10 16.98
N GLN A 583 -0.28 -4.68 18.14
CA GLN A 583 -1.30 -4.86 19.17
C GLN A 583 -0.88 -4.16 20.45
N THR A 584 -1.87 -3.62 21.16
CA THR A 584 -1.62 -3.06 22.49
C THR A 584 -1.30 -4.17 23.50
N ASN A 585 -0.38 -3.90 24.42
CA ASN A 585 -0.13 -4.76 25.58
C ASN A 585 -1.02 -4.42 26.78
N GLY A 586 -1.97 -3.48 26.62
CA GLY A 586 -2.88 -3.03 27.66
C GLY A 586 -2.29 -2.03 28.66
N ALA A 587 -1.03 -1.64 28.50
CA ALA A 587 -0.39 -0.58 29.29
C ALA A 587 -0.39 0.75 28.52
N GLU A 588 -0.24 1.84 29.29
CA GLU A 588 -0.21 3.21 28.78
C GLU A 588 1.22 3.76 28.75
N ALA A 589 1.54 4.52 27.71
CA ALA A 589 2.82 5.17 27.49
C ALA A 589 2.89 6.47 28.31
N THR A 590 3.18 6.35 29.61
CA THR A 590 3.43 7.52 30.46
C THR A 590 4.71 8.25 30.06
N ASP A 591 4.89 9.50 30.52
CA ASP A 591 6.13 10.25 30.30
C ASP A 591 7.36 9.49 30.83
N GLU A 592 7.24 8.81 31.98
CA GLU A 592 8.31 7.96 32.49
C GLU A 592 8.60 6.76 31.59
N TRP A 593 7.56 6.13 31.03
CA TRP A 593 7.73 5.03 30.10
C TRP A 593 8.39 5.52 28.80
N LEU A 594 7.94 6.63 28.22
CA LEU A 594 8.54 7.22 27.01
C LEU A 594 10.02 7.55 27.23
N ALA A 595 10.36 8.13 28.39
CA ALA A 595 11.75 8.41 28.74
C ALA A 595 12.60 7.13 28.91
N ALA A 596 12.03 6.07 29.49
CA ALA A 596 12.70 4.78 29.65
C ALA A 596 12.78 3.96 28.36
N ASN A 597 11.84 4.16 27.43
CA ASN A 597 11.70 3.46 26.15
C ASN A 597 12.41 4.20 25.00
N ASN A 598 13.52 4.88 25.31
CA ASN A 598 14.31 5.64 24.35
C ASN A 598 15.38 4.82 23.61
N CYS A 599 15.45 3.49 23.85
CA CYS A 599 16.24 2.47 23.15
C CYS A 599 17.42 3.04 22.32
N ALA A 600 18.38 3.68 23.00
CA ALA A 600 19.44 4.41 22.32
C ALA A 600 20.58 3.46 21.97
N ASP A 601 21.02 3.51 20.72
CA ASP A 601 22.22 2.80 20.27
C ASP A 601 23.44 3.56 20.82
N THR A 602 24.21 2.94 21.73
CA THR A 602 25.51 3.50 22.15
C THR A 602 26.57 3.39 21.07
N ASN A 603 26.26 2.82 19.89
CA ASN A 603 27.07 2.98 18.70
C ASN A 603 26.85 4.37 18.12
N GLU A 604 27.46 5.37 18.77
CA GLU A 604 28.04 6.48 18.02
C GLU A 604 28.81 5.87 16.83
N GLU A 605 28.77 6.52 15.66
CA GLU A 605 29.76 6.24 14.61
C GLU A 605 31.10 6.04 15.30
N PRO A 606 31.83 4.94 15.02
CA PRO A 606 33.05 4.66 15.75
C PRO A 606 33.92 5.91 15.72
N ASP A 607 34.22 6.45 16.90
CA ASP A 607 35.19 7.52 17.12
C ASP A 607 36.30 7.39 16.08
N ASP A 608 36.51 8.45 15.30
CA ASP A 608 37.57 8.67 14.32
C ASP A 608 38.45 7.43 14.07
N TYR A 609 38.22 6.77 12.93
CA TYR A 609 39.03 5.68 12.36
C TYR A 609 40.46 5.57 12.92
N VAL A 610 40.62 4.81 14.02
CA VAL A 610 41.94 4.39 14.49
C VAL A 610 42.34 3.17 13.67
N ARG A 611 43.21 3.38 12.66
CA ARG A 611 43.85 2.30 11.88
C ARG A 611 44.32 1.17 12.79
N LYS A 612 43.58 0.06 12.83
CA LYS A 612 44.08 -1.22 13.34
C LYS A 612 44.64 -2.00 12.15
N GLY A 613 45.97 -2.08 12.07
CA GLY A 613 46.65 -3.01 11.17
C GLY A 613 47.82 -2.39 10.42
N ALA A 614 49.02 -2.67 10.92
CA ALA A 614 50.29 -2.26 10.34
C ALA A 614 50.54 -2.92 8.97
N ALA A 615 50.36 -2.16 7.89
CA ALA A 615 51.16 -2.31 6.68
C ALA A 615 52.12 -1.13 6.64
N SER A 616 53.37 -1.40 7.01
CA SER A 616 54.46 -0.43 7.06
C SER A 616 54.55 0.41 5.79
N PHE A 617 54.59 1.73 5.97
CA PHE A 617 54.98 2.76 4.98
C PHE A 617 56.35 2.51 4.30
N ALA A 618 57.06 1.44 4.67
CA ALA A 618 58.34 1.03 4.09
C ALA A 618 58.25 0.62 2.60
N TRP A 619 57.08 0.20 2.10
CA TRP A 619 56.96 -0.23 0.70
C TRP A 619 56.93 0.94 -0.31
N LEU A 620 56.51 2.13 0.13
CA LEU A 620 56.49 3.34 -0.72
C LEU A 620 57.88 3.91 -0.99
N PHE A 621 58.88 3.59 -0.14
CA PHE A 621 60.28 3.97 -0.37
C PHE A 621 61.06 2.96 -1.24
N ALA A 622 60.48 1.82 -1.63
CA ALA A 622 61.10 0.86 -2.52
C ALA A 622 60.83 1.12 -4.02
N LEU A 623 59.86 1.99 -4.35
CA LEU A 623 59.46 2.32 -5.72
C LEU A 623 60.51 3.06 -6.57
N PRO A 624 61.47 3.85 -6.02
CA PRO A 624 62.51 4.48 -6.85
C PRO A 624 63.61 3.51 -7.34
N LEU A 625 63.76 2.32 -6.73
CA LEU A 625 64.82 1.37 -7.09
C LEU A 625 64.44 0.43 -8.25
N LEU A 626 63.15 0.28 -8.54
CA LEU A 626 62.66 -0.50 -9.68
C LEU A 626 62.69 0.27 -11.01
N TRP A 627 62.78 1.61 -10.96
CA TRP A 627 62.86 2.45 -12.16
C TRP A 627 64.28 2.61 -12.70
N PHE A 628 65.32 2.43 -11.87
CA PHE A 628 66.72 2.47 -12.30
C PHE A 628 67.25 1.15 -12.89
N ARG A 629 66.51 0.03 -12.78
CA ARG A 629 66.96 -1.27 -13.32
C ARG A 629 66.46 -1.59 -14.73
N ARG A 630 65.70 -0.68 -15.37
CA ARG A 630 65.15 -0.86 -16.73
C ARG A 630 65.86 -0.04 -17.82
N ARG A 631 66.99 0.63 -17.52
CA ARG A 631 67.81 1.35 -18.52
C ARG A 631 69.07 0.64 -19.00
N ASP A 632 69.44 -0.51 -18.42
CA ASP A 632 70.59 -1.31 -18.87
C ASP A 632 70.23 -2.79 -19.03
N SER A 633 69.63 -3.16 -20.18
CA SER A 633 69.75 -4.49 -20.81
C SER A 633 68.85 -4.59 -22.06
N LYS A 634 69.30 -3.97 -23.15
CA LYS A 634 69.14 -4.47 -24.53
C LYS A 634 70.46 -4.22 -25.26
N LYS A 635 71.34 -5.21 -25.22
CA LYS A 635 71.99 -5.71 -26.43
C LYS A 635 71.42 -7.10 -26.67
#